data_AF-A0A131YQA9-F1
#
_entry.id   AF-A0A131YQA9-F1
#
_cell.length_a   1.000
_cell.length_b   1.000
_cell.length_c   1.000
_cell.angle_alpha   90.00
_cell.angle_beta   90.00
_cell.angle_gamma   90.00
#
_symmetry.space_group_name_H-M   'P 1'
#
loop_
_entity.id
_entity.type
_entity.pdbx_description
1 polymer ?
#
loop_
_entity_poly.entity_id
_entity_poly.type
_entity_poly.pdbx_seq_one_letter_code
_entity_poly.pdbx_strand_id
1 'polypeptide(L)'
;MKLRARWKRRRSHLFFSWLSILWVLCTPTGARSGLKAQMAESVCNTSHPEQRVLLQYSTSVVRNEYIITFKHYYRTNARDKFIKAALRGSGIHNWERLPRQNAATDYPSDFELIRLLEGTVEEGLAALQDHPLVKYVTPQRSVTRTLKFLNASDETPCRGTSCWHSSRSFLRRNSLAWDSAFAHEPERSPQRKLMRAIPRQITKALQADVLWNLGIRGAKVKVAVFDTGLPKNHPHFKKVKERTNWTNEKMLDDGLGHGTFVAGVIASSRDCLGFAPESELHVYRVFNKDQLSYTSWFLDAFNYAILKKINVLNLSIGGPDFMDHPFVDKVWELTANNVIMISAIGNDGPLYGTLNNPADQMDVIGVGGINFEDQIARFSSRGMTTWELPGGYGRLKPDIVTYGSSVRGSAVSGSCRSLSGTSVASPVVAGAVTLLMSGALHLGSALNPASVKQALMASAGRLQGFPMFEQGWGKLQLLEAYRALVNYRPQATLSPSYLDLSECPYMWPYCTQPLYHGALPVIANITILNGMGVSGRIVGKPEWHPYIPEHGHYLELAFGYPEVLWPWSGFLSIHFLVTAEAAQWEGIAQGHVSLTVESSPGEGEVEPRRSNLKLPIKAKIIPTPPRSKRILWDQYHNLRYPPGYFPRDNLKIKTDPLDWSGDHIHTNFKDMYQHLRNHGYYIEVLGFPFTCFDAQNYGTLLLVDLEEEYFPEELAKLRRDVENGLSLVVFADWYNVSVMRKIKFFDENTRQWWMPDTGGSNVPAINDLLSSWNIGLGDHVYEGEFSIGDHKMYYASGTSIIKFPENGLLIRRTLTNQGQEVLEKKADHVEGVPILGLLQTGSSKTSGRIAVYGDSNCIDTTHIQKDCYWLLHALVQYSTTGLIAPFFETTNAALPSDAVLPKRMEGNRLYRYSKVFQNHPGVPELRALPPCQTLNWAVPQPLNESAPSVLWKSQKLLSVEPLPLGAGAGGVVDVADDLAFPSLKQRWGGWALQPDEDDNRQAVVSEDSVAKDSEPFLWKDGGVVRDLVEAAENGHHRIDWSAVPQSFRRISDQHEAGHVTPGVAIDDTVNHVHVEVHVSVNLHQHIEL
;
A
#
# COMPACT_ATOMS: atom_id res chain seq x y z
N MET A 1 23.06 22.61 67.25
CA MET A 1 23.65 21.58 68.13
C MET A 1 24.03 20.38 67.25
N LYS A 2 25.28 19.89 67.26
CA LYS A 2 25.83 18.75 68.06
C LYS A 2 25.08 17.41 67.81
N LEU A 3 25.71 16.25 67.51
CA LEU A 3 27.15 15.90 67.34
C LEU A 3 27.34 14.59 66.48
N ARG A 4 28.58 14.07 66.33
CA ARG A 4 28.99 12.93 65.44
C ARG A 4 29.70 11.77 66.19
N ALA A 5 29.55 10.50 65.75
CA ALA A 5 30.53 9.37 65.77
C ALA A 5 29.91 8.11 65.10
N ARG A 6 30.53 7.20 64.32
CA ARG A 6 31.83 7.07 63.59
C ARG A 6 33.09 6.50 64.31
N TRP A 7 33.49 5.25 64.02
CA TRP A 7 34.78 4.62 64.42
C TRP A 7 35.42 3.65 63.38
N LYS A 8 36.52 2.94 63.72
CA LYS A 8 37.53 2.28 62.83
C LYS A 8 38.07 0.93 63.40
N ARG A 9 39.05 0.18 62.84
CA ARG A 9 39.32 -0.47 61.50
C ARG A 9 40.77 -1.05 61.48
N ARG A 10 41.02 -2.26 60.89
CA ARG A 10 42.32 -3.06 60.75
C ARG A 10 42.45 -4.23 61.75
N ARG A 11 43.31 -5.28 61.64
CA ARG A 11 44.49 -5.73 60.82
C ARG A 11 44.60 -7.31 60.91
N SER A 12 45.00 -8.12 59.90
CA SER A 12 46.35 -8.71 59.56
C SER A 12 46.99 -9.71 60.59
N HIS A 13 47.79 -10.77 60.30
CA HIS A 13 48.40 -11.34 59.06
C HIS A 13 49.20 -12.69 59.30
N LEU A 14 49.53 -13.49 58.25
CA LEU A 14 50.66 -14.48 58.11
C LEU A 14 50.58 -15.83 58.91
N PHE A 15 51.35 -16.94 58.71
CA PHE A 15 52.43 -17.39 57.76
C PHE A 15 52.60 -18.97 57.72
N PHE A 16 52.83 -19.61 56.54
CA PHE A 16 53.60 -20.89 56.25
C PHE A 16 53.33 -22.25 56.98
N SER A 17 53.95 -23.43 56.66
CA SER A 17 54.28 -24.15 55.37
C SER A 17 54.97 -25.55 55.56
N TRP A 18 54.93 -26.47 54.55
CA TRP A 18 55.78 -27.69 54.29
C TRP A 18 55.69 -28.93 55.24
N LEU A 19 55.86 -30.23 54.86
CA LEU A 19 55.90 -31.08 53.62
C LEU A 19 55.58 -32.58 54.04
N SER A 20 55.86 -33.78 53.45
CA SER A 20 56.50 -34.41 52.24
C SER A 20 56.30 -35.97 52.24
N ILE A 21 56.62 -36.71 51.13
CA ILE A 21 57.07 -38.16 51.05
C ILE A 21 55.98 -39.28 51.24
N LEU A 22 55.87 -40.43 50.50
CA LEU A 22 56.64 -41.11 49.41
C LEU A 22 55.80 -42.10 48.51
N TRP A 23 56.05 -42.16 47.17
CA TRP A 23 55.95 -43.29 46.16
C TRP A 23 54.65 -44.16 46.00
N VAL A 24 54.36 -44.99 44.95
CA VAL A 24 55.08 -45.66 43.82
C VAL A 24 54.29 -45.63 42.47
N LEU A 25 55.00 -45.63 41.33
CA LEU A 25 54.70 -45.98 39.89
C LEU A 25 53.26 -46.44 39.47
N CYS A 26 52.70 -46.00 38.33
CA CYS A 26 53.06 -46.48 36.96
C CYS A 26 52.57 -45.57 35.79
N THR A 27 53.13 -45.72 34.58
CA THR A 27 52.91 -44.90 33.33
C THR A 27 53.24 -45.76 32.07
N PRO A 28 53.15 -45.32 30.78
CA PRO A 28 52.78 -44.02 30.18
C PRO A 28 51.72 -44.12 29.04
N THR A 29 51.25 -43.01 28.43
CA THR A 29 51.80 -42.38 27.19
C THR A 29 50.99 -41.13 26.82
N GLY A 30 51.46 -40.27 25.89
CA GLY A 30 50.62 -39.24 25.25
C GLY A 30 50.88 -37.75 25.56
N ALA A 31 52.13 -37.38 25.85
CA ALA A 31 52.72 -36.03 25.86
C ALA A 31 51.81 -34.76 25.83
N ARG A 32 51.92 -33.92 26.86
CA ARG A 32 51.49 -32.50 26.85
C ARG A 32 52.67 -31.57 27.15
N SER A 33 52.89 -30.57 26.29
CA SER A 33 53.56 -29.31 26.60
C SER A 33 52.80 -28.18 25.90
N GLY A 34 52.80 -26.94 26.37
CA GLY A 34 53.40 -26.41 27.60
C GLY A 34 53.87 -24.97 27.41
N LEU A 35 52.98 -23.99 27.56
CA LEU A 35 53.29 -22.58 27.31
C LEU A 35 52.53 -21.64 28.26
N LYS A 36 53.16 -20.51 28.60
CA LYS A 36 52.57 -19.42 29.41
C LYS A 36 52.23 -18.22 28.52
N ALA A 37 51.17 -17.52 28.91
CA ALA A 37 50.96 -16.07 28.77
C ALA A 37 51.35 -15.40 27.42
N GLN A 38 50.32 -15.14 26.61
CA GLN A 38 50.21 -13.90 25.86
C GLN A 38 48.82 -13.32 26.07
N MET A 39 48.72 -12.00 26.25
CA MET A 39 47.47 -11.28 26.01
C MET A 39 47.26 -11.25 24.50
N ALA A 40 46.13 -11.77 24.04
CA ALA A 40 45.71 -11.69 22.65
C ALA A 40 44.35 -10.99 22.58
N GLU A 41 44.26 -9.98 21.71
CA GLU A 41 42.98 -9.38 21.35
C GLU A 41 42.12 -10.45 20.67
N SER A 42 40.91 -10.68 21.17
CA SER A 42 40.00 -11.67 20.57
C SER A 42 39.37 -11.11 19.30
N VAL A 43 40.13 -11.12 18.21
CA VAL A 43 39.65 -10.85 16.85
C VAL A 43 38.39 -11.70 16.61
N CYS A 44 37.26 -11.04 16.38
CA CYS A 44 35.98 -11.74 16.26
C CYS A 44 35.98 -12.60 15.00
N ASN A 45 35.94 -13.93 15.17
CA ASN A 45 35.84 -14.87 14.06
C ASN A 45 34.42 -14.82 13.46
N THR A 46 34.22 -14.01 12.42
CA THR A 46 32.90 -13.74 11.84
C THR A 46 32.49 -14.82 10.83
N SER A 47 31.99 -15.95 11.35
CA SER A 47 31.40 -17.04 10.57
C SER A 47 30.00 -17.43 11.07
N HIS A 48 29.18 -16.42 11.42
CA HIS A 48 27.74 -16.63 11.58
C HIS A 48 27.07 -16.66 10.19
N PRO A 49 26.27 -17.69 9.86
CA PRO A 49 25.52 -17.70 8.60
C PRO A 49 24.51 -16.56 8.58
N GLU A 50 24.38 -15.88 7.44
CA GLU A 50 23.32 -14.90 7.24
C GLU A 50 21.98 -15.64 7.09
N GLN A 51 20.95 -15.16 7.79
CA GLN A 51 19.63 -15.81 7.81
C GLN A 51 18.54 -14.89 7.29
N ARG A 52 17.84 -15.31 6.23
CA ARG A 52 16.61 -14.67 5.77
C ARG A 52 15.45 -15.15 6.64
N VAL A 53 14.67 -14.20 7.14
CA VAL A 53 13.40 -14.47 7.81
C VAL A 53 12.32 -14.57 6.74
N LEU A 54 11.77 -15.77 6.58
CA LEU A 54 10.56 -15.98 5.79
C LEU A 54 9.39 -16.13 6.78
N LEU A 55 8.37 -15.30 6.56
CA LEU A 55 7.16 -15.18 7.37
C LEU A 55 5.99 -15.66 6.52
N GLN A 56 5.19 -16.59 7.05
CA GLN A 56 3.90 -16.96 6.47
C GLN A 56 2.82 -16.84 7.54
N TYR A 57 1.65 -16.35 7.16
CA TYR A 57 0.54 -16.04 8.07
C TYR A 57 -0.71 -16.85 7.72
N SER A 58 -1.55 -17.09 8.72
CA SER A 58 -2.79 -17.85 8.60
C SER A 58 -3.79 -17.32 9.65
N THR A 59 -4.92 -16.75 9.23
CA THR A 59 -5.87 -16.00 10.09
C THR A 59 -7.20 -16.73 10.25
N SER A 60 -7.75 -16.78 11.48
CA SER A 60 -8.54 -17.92 11.96
C SER A 60 -9.77 -17.56 12.80
N VAL A 61 -11.00 -17.50 12.24
CA VAL A 61 -12.22 -17.38 13.09
C VAL A 61 -12.43 -18.56 14.05
N VAL A 62 -12.42 -18.28 15.35
CA VAL A 62 -12.63 -19.26 16.41
C VAL A 62 -14.11 -19.62 16.52
N ARG A 63 -14.45 -20.91 16.33
CA ARG A 63 -15.83 -21.43 16.49
C ARG A 63 -16.50 -20.91 17.76
N ASN A 64 -17.69 -20.34 17.58
CA ASN A 64 -18.61 -19.91 18.61
C ASN A 64 -18.11 -18.75 19.50
N GLU A 65 -16.93 -18.18 19.25
CA GLU A 65 -16.37 -17.09 20.04
C GLU A 65 -16.49 -15.75 19.29
N TYR A 66 -17.00 -14.73 19.98
CA TYR A 66 -17.31 -13.43 19.39
C TYR A 66 -16.76 -12.28 20.23
N ILE A 67 -16.21 -11.29 19.53
CA ILE A 67 -15.81 -9.99 20.06
C ILE A 67 -17.02 -9.07 19.97
N ILE A 68 -17.58 -8.70 21.11
CA ILE A 68 -18.57 -7.60 21.17
C ILE A 68 -17.79 -6.33 21.44
N THR A 69 -17.79 -5.41 20.50
CA THR A 69 -17.16 -4.08 20.66
C THR A 69 -18.23 -3.04 20.94
N PHE A 70 -17.99 -2.20 21.94
CA PHE A 70 -18.88 -1.18 22.45
C PHE A 70 -18.42 0.21 21.99
N LYS A 71 -19.33 1.18 21.99
CA LYS A 71 -19.03 2.57 21.54
C LYS A 71 -18.08 3.33 22.47
N HIS A 72 -17.92 2.89 23.72
CA HIS A 72 -17.10 3.54 24.77
C HIS A 72 -16.43 2.50 25.69
N TYR A 73 -15.45 2.93 26.47
CA TYR A 73 -14.83 2.12 27.52
C TYR A 73 -15.75 1.93 28.73
N TYR A 74 -16.03 0.68 29.08
CA TYR A 74 -16.85 0.33 30.23
C TYR A 74 -16.08 -0.53 31.23
N ARG A 75 -16.58 -0.66 32.46
CA ARG A 75 -16.13 -1.71 33.40
C ARG A 75 -16.85 -3.03 33.10
N THR A 76 -16.23 -4.17 33.45
CA THR A 76 -16.78 -5.52 33.20
C THR A 76 -18.22 -5.69 33.69
N ASN A 77 -18.53 -5.24 34.91
CA ASN A 77 -19.89 -5.30 35.48
C ASN A 77 -20.95 -4.48 34.71
N ALA A 78 -20.56 -3.59 33.79
CA ALA A 78 -21.46 -2.86 32.91
C ALA A 78 -21.61 -3.59 31.56
N ARG A 79 -20.50 -4.03 30.94
CA ARG A 79 -20.55 -4.88 29.72
C ARG A 79 -21.39 -6.14 29.96
N ASP A 80 -21.18 -6.82 31.08
CA ASP A 80 -21.99 -7.96 31.53
C ASP A 80 -23.50 -7.66 31.54
N LYS A 81 -23.91 -6.44 31.92
CA LYS A 81 -25.32 -6.03 31.95
C LYS A 81 -25.87 -5.75 30.55
N PHE A 82 -25.09 -5.12 29.67
CA PHE A 82 -25.48 -4.86 28.30
C PHE A 82 -25.69 -6.16 27.51
N ILE A 83 -24.75 -7.10 27.63
CA ILE A 83 -24.84 -8.43 27.00
C ILE A 83 -26.06 -9.20 27.53
N LYS A 84 -26.29 -9.18 28.86
CA LYS A 84 -27.48 -9.77 29.49
C LYS A 84 -28.79 -9.09 29.11
N ALA A 85 -28.78 -7.81 28.73
CA ALA A 85 -29.97 -7.09 28.31
C ALA A 85 -30.31 -7.40 26.83
N ALA A 86 -29.29 -7.42 25.96
CA ALA A 86 -29.42 -7.76 24.55
C ALA A 86 -29.92 -9.20 24.32
N LEU A 87 -29.29 -10.19 24.99
CA LEU A 87 -29.68 -11.59 24.86
C LEU A 87 -30.98 -11.96 25.60
N ARG A 88 -31.66 -11.01 26.27
CA ARG A 88 -32.90 -11.24 27.02
C ARG A 88 -34.12 -11.27 26.09
N GLY A 89 -34.23 -12.35 25.33
CA GLY A 89 -35.36 -12.64 24.43
C GLY A 89 -34.96 -13.34 23.14
N SER A 90 -33.67 -13.33 22.78
CA SER A 90 -33.15 -13.78 21.48
C SER A 90 -32.88 -15.29 21.38
N GLY A 91 -33.71 -16.13 22.01
CA GLY A 91 -33.58 -17.61 22.01
C GLY A 91 -32.35 -18.22 22.71
N ILE A 92 -31.28 -17.46 22.95
CA ILE A 92 -30.02 -17.95 23.54
C ILE A 92 -30.14 -18.06 25.06
N HIS A 93 -30.25 -19.31 25.54
CA HIS A 93 -30.29 -19.62 26.96
C HIS A 93 -28.92 -19.96 27.57
N ASN A 94 -27.93 -20.37 26.76
CA ASN A 94 -26.63 -20.84 27.22
C ASN A 94 -25.47 -20.12 26.52
N TRP A 95 -24.83 -19.19 27.25
CA TRP A 95 -23.63 -18.47 26.81
C TRP A 95 -22.64 -18.24 27.96
N GLU A 96 -21.36 -18.19 27.62
CA GLU A 96 -20.25 -18.00 28.55
C GLU A 96 -19.50 -16.69 28.21
N ARG A 97 -19.02 -15.96 29.23
CA ARG A 97 -18.04 -14.87 29.01
C ARG A 97 -16.63 -15.41 29.22
N LEU A 98 -15.78 -15.28 28.20
CA LEU A 98 -14.40 -15.78 28.28
C LEU A 98 -13.53 -14.83 29.12
N PRO A 99 -12.85 -15.32 30.17
CA PRO A 99 -12.10 -14.45 31.07
C PRO A 99 -10.76 -14.02 30.46
N ARG A 100 -10.66 -12.75 30.07
CA ARG A 100 -9.40 -12.10 29.68
C ARG A 100 -8.53 -11.89 30.94
N GLN A 101 -7.58 -12.79 31.18
CA GLN A 101 -6.67 -12.79 32.34
C GLN A 101 -5.28 -12.26 31.94
N ASN A 102 -5.11 -10.94 31.93
CA ASN A 102 -3.88 -10.29 31.48
C ASN A 102 -3.72 -8.91 32.16
N ALA A 103 -2.78 -8.08 31.71
CA ALA A 103 -2.54 -6.79 32.36
C ALA A 103 -3.63 -5.73 32.12
N ALA A 104 -4.58 -5.97 31.20
CA ALA A 104 -5.73 -5.09 30.94
C ALA A 104 -6.96 -5.41 31.81
N THR A 105 -7.00 -6.55 32.51
CA THR A 105 -8.17 -7.01 33.28
C THR A 105 -8.65 -6.00 34.34
N ASP A 106 -7.74 -5.26 34.96
CA ASP A 106 -8.03 -4.29 36.02
C ASP A 106 -8.63 -2.96 35.50
N TYR A 107 -8.67 -2.76 34.18
CA TYR A 107 -9.00 -1.49 33.54
C TYR A 107 -10.34 -1.55 32.78
N PRO A 108 -10.96 -0.39 32.49
CA PRO A 108 -12.03 -0.33 31.51
C PRO A 108 -11.58 -0.88 30.16
N SER A 109 -12.51 -1.52 29.44
CA SER A 109 -12.32 -1.97 28.05
C SER A 109 -13.56 -1.66 27.25
N ASP A 110 -13.36 -1.33 25.98
CA ASP A 110 -14.35 -1.10 24.94
C ASP A 110 -14.85 -2.41 24.31
N PHE A 111 -14.27 -3.58 24.63
CA PHE A 111 -14.74 -4.87 24.12
C PHE A 111 -14.90 -5.95 25.20
N GLU A 112 -15.63 -7.00 24.87
CA GLU A 112 -15.71 -8.24 25.64
C GLU A 112 -15.77 -9.48 24.75
N LEU A 113 -15.26 -10.61 25.27
CA LEU A 113 -15.36 -11.92 24.61
C LEU A 113 -16.52 -12.75 25.19
N ILE A 114 -17.36 -13.27 24.30
CA ILE A 114 -18.38 -14.27 24.64
C ILE A 114 -18.20 -15.55 23.82
N ARG A 115 -18.72 -16.65 24.35
CA ARG A 115 -18.91 -17.92 23.64
C ARG A 115 -20.38 -18.31 23.68
N LEU A 116 -20.98 -18.52 22.50
CA LEU A 116 -22.38 -18.94 22.35
C LEU A 116 -22.43 -20.47 22.24
N LEU A 117 -23.09 -21.15 23.18
CA LEU A 117 -23.04 -22.61 23.27
C LEU A 117 -24.25 -23.29 22.62
N GLU A 118 -25.46 -22.79 22.88
CA GLU A 118 -26.71 -23.40 22.41
C GLU A 118 -27.74 -22.33 22.03
N GLY A 119 -28.47 -22.56 20.93
CA GLY A 119 -29.53 -21.70 20.43
C GLY A 119 -29.35 -21.27 18.97
N THR A 120 -30.30 -20.47 18.48
CA THR A 120 -30.26 -19.75 17.20
C THR A 120 -29.19 -18.66 17.22
N VAL A 121 -27.95 -19.05 16.90
CA VAL A 121 -26.77 -18.16 16.94
C VAL A 121 -26.99 -16.86 16.16
N GLU A 122 -27.67 -16.92 15.02
CA GLU A 122 -27.95 -15.77 14.16
C GLU A 122 -28.90 -14.75 14.83
N GLU A 123 -29.96 -15.20 15.50
CA GLU A 123 -30.90 -14.33 16.24
C GLU A 123 -30.22 -13.64 17.43
N GLY A 124 -29.34 -14.35 18.15
CA GLY A 124 -28.57 -13.77 19.24
C GLY A 124 -27.48 -12.81 18.78
N LEU A 125 -26.87 -13.03 17.61
CA LEU A 125 -25.94 -12.09 17.00
C LEU A 125 -26.65 -10.81 16.53
N ALA A 126 -27.83 -10.93 15.91
CA ALA A 126 -28.66 -9.79 15.55
C ALA A 126 -29.06 -8.97 16.79
N ALA A 127 -29.60 -9.61 17.84
CA ALA A 127 -29.98 -8.93 19.08
C ALA A 127 -28.80 -8.24 19.80
N LEU A 128 -27.57 -8.74 19.63
CA LEU A 128 -26.35 -8.08 20.11
C LEU A 128 -25.92 -6.90 19.22
N GLN A 129 -26.14 -6.97 17.91
CA GLN A 129 -25.84 -5.88 16.97
C GLN A 129 -26.85 -4.71 17.10
N ASP A 130 -28.12 -5.00 17.35
CA ASP A 130 -29.19 -4.02 17.57
C ASP A 130 -29.04 -3.22 18.88
N HIS A 131 -28.23 -3.70 19.83
CA HIS A 131 -28.10 -3.06 21.14
C HIS A 131 -27.38 -1.70 21.03
N PRO A 132 -27.97 -0.56 21.45
CA PRO A 132 -27.53 0.77 21.05
C PRO A 132 -26.14 1.20 21.53
N LEU A 133 -25.57 0.51 22.53
CA LEU A 133 -24.19 0.76 23.02
C LEU A 133 -23.13 -0.16 22.37
N VAL A 134 -23.54 -1.17 21.60
CA VAL A 134 -22.65 -1.99 20.77
C VAL A 134 -22.33 -1.20 19.50
N LYS A 135 -21.11 -1.37 18.98
CA LYS A 135 -20.62 -0.78 17.73
C LYS A 135 -20.60 -1.82 16.60
N TYR A 136 -20.14 -3.04 16.92
CA TYR A 136 -20.24 -4.22 16.08
C TYR A 136 -20.00 -5.49 16.90
N VAL A 137 -20.47 -6.62 16.38
CA VAL A 137 -20.18 -7.96 16.86
C VAL A 137 -19.45 -8.70 15.76
N THR A 138 -18.18 -9.06 15.99
CA THR A 138 -17.36 -9.80 15.03
C THR A 138 -16.95 -11.16 15.59
N PRO A 139 -16.71 -12.17 14.75
CA PRO A 139 -16.10 -13.41 15.21
C PRO A 139 -14.66 -13.16 15.69
N GLN A 140 -14.29 -13.77 16.82
CA GLN A 140 -12.92 -13.77 17.33
C GLN A 140 -11.98 -14.44 16.32
N ARG A 141 -10.84 -13.82 15.97
CA ARG A 141 -9.82 -14.43 15.11
C ARG A 141 -8.57 -14.86 15.90
N SER A 142 -7.97 -15.98 15.53
CA SER A 142 -6.58 -16.37 15.80
C SER A 142 -5.69 -15.92 14.63
N VAL A 143 -4.39 -15.76 14.85
CA VAL A 143 -3.40 -15.56 13.78
C VAL A 143 -2.18 -16.43 14.06
N THR A 144 -1.90 -17.38 13.18
CA THR A 144 -0.76 -18.31 13.27
C THR A 144 0.36 -17.85 12.32
N ARG A 145 1.58 -17.68 12.86
CA ARG A 145 2.74 -17.12 12.14
C ARG A 145 3.88 -18.13 12.01
N THR A 146 4.08 -18.71 10.83
CA THR A 146 5.24 -19.59 10.58
C THR A 146 6.50 -18.75 10.35
N LEU A 147 7.42 -18.76 11.32
CA LEU A 147 8.76 -18.18 11.23
C LEU A 147 9.77 -19.21 10.71
N LYS A 148 10.28 -19.04 9.49
CA LYS A 148 11.36 -19.85 8.91
C LYS A 148 12.64 -19.01 8.81
N PHE A 149 13.73 -19.47 9.43
CA PHE A 149 15.07 -18.90 9.24
C PHE A 149 15.81 -19.73 8.19
N LEU A 150 15.98 -19.18 6.99
CA LEU A 150 16.70 -19.82 5.87
C LEU A 150 18.14 -19.31 5.85
N ASN A 151 19.14 -20.21 5.76
CA ASN A 151 20.53 -19.76 5.62
C ASN A 151 20.78 -19.31 4.17
N ALA A 152 21.54 -18.24 3.98
CA ALA A 152 21.89 -17.73 2.65
C ALA A 152 22.76 -18.71 1.81
N SER A 153 23.29 -19.77 2.42
CA SER A 153 24.01 -20.87 1.75
C SER A 153 23.10 -21.85 1.03
N ASP A 154 21.82 -21.89 1.39
CA ASP A 154 20.88 -22.93 0.95
C ASP A 154 20.10 -22.50 -0.31
N GLU A 155 20.43 -21.32 -0.87
CA GLU A 155 19.98 -20.90 -2.19
C GLU A 155 20.65 -21.76 -3.27
N THR A 156 19.88 -22.65 -3.89
CA THR A 156 20.27 -23.23 -5.18
C THR A 156 20.31 -22.11 -6.23
N PRO A 157 21.47 -21.80 -6.85
CA PRO A 157 21.50 -20.83 -7.94
C PRO A 157 20.62 -21.36 -9.08
N CYS A 158 19.64 -20.57 -9.51
CA CYS A 158 18.54 -21.03 -10.36
C CYS A 158 19.03 -21.61 -11.70
N ARG A 159 19.25 -22.93 -11.74
CA ARG A 159 19.48 -23.70 -12.96
C ARG A 159 18.16 -23.99 -13.67
N GLY A 160 17.49 -22.92 -14.09
CA GLY A 160 16.23 -22.94 -14.83
C GLY A 160 16.09 -21.70 -15.68
N THR A 161 15.37 -21.80 -16.79
CA THR A 161 15.20 -20.72 -17.78
C THR A 161 14.32 -19.56 -17.31
N SER A 162 13.65 -19.70 -16.16
CA SER A 162 12.79 -18.70 -15.52
C SER A 162 13.53 -17.62 -14.72
N CYS A 163 14.86 -17.48 -14.86
CA CYS A 163 15.67 -16.49 -14.14
C CYS A 163 16.27 -15.41 -15.06
N TRP A 164 15.45 -14.93 -16.00
CA TRP A 164 15.71 -13.70 -16.77
C TRP A 164 14.84 -12.56 -16.23
N HIS A 165 15.30 -11.32 -16.42
CA HIS A 165 14.81 -10.10 -15.75
C HIS A 165 15.13 -10.14 -14.23
N SER A 166 16.01 -9.29 -13.68
CA SER A 166 16.44 -7.95 -14.10
C SER A 166 17.98 -7.74 -14.14
N SER A 167 18.76 -8.73 -14.59
CA SER A 167 20.23 -8.61 -14.73
C SER A 167 20.74 -8.98 -16.13
N ARG A 168 20.46 -8.15 -17.14
CA ARG A 168 21.12 -8.28 -18.46
C ARG A 168 22.59 -7.83 -18.36
N SER A 169 23.50 -8.80 -18.24
CA SER A 169 24.92 -8.60 -18.52
C SER A 169 25.12 -8.43 -20.03
N PHE A 170 25.68 -7.29 -20.44
CA PHE A 170 25.95 -6.99 -21.85
C PHE A 170 27.12 -7.84 -22.39
N LEU A 171 26.80 -8.99 -22.99
CA LEU A 171 27.75 -9.77 -23.77
C LEU A 171 27.84 -9.22 -25.21
N ARG A 172 29.02 -8.73 -25.59
CA ARG A 172 29.34 -8.30 -26.97
C ARG A 172 29.08 -9.44 -27.98
N ARG A 173 28.27 -9.17 -29.01
CA ARG A 173 28.41 -9.74 -30.36
C ARG A 173 28.16 -8.64 -31.40
N ASN A 174 28.87 -8.72 -32.52
CA ASN A 174 28.93 -7.65 -33.52
C ASN A 174 27.99 -7.94 -34.70
N SER A 175 27.11 -7.01 -35.08
CA SER A 175 26.50 -6.94 -36.42
C SER A 175 25.82 -5.58 -36.70
N LEU A 176 26.64 -4.61 -37.12
CA LEU A 176 26.36 -3.49 -38.06
C LEU A 176 24.90 -3.00 -38.27
N ALA A 177 24.52 -1.91 -37.61
CA ALA A 177 23.73 -0.75 -38.09
C ALA A 177 23.50 0.19 -36.87
N TRP A 178 24.12 1.38 -36.78
CA TRP A 178 23.81 2.63 -37.50
C TRP A 178 22.36 3.12 -37.36
N ASP A 179 22.05 4.30 -36.81
CA ASP A 179 22.60 5.09 -35.68
C ASP A 179 21.61 6.26 -35.43
N SER A 180 21.51 6.92 -34.27
CA SER A 180 22.22 6.75 -32.99
C SER A 180 21.20 6.57 -31.82
N ALA A 181 21.08 7.30 -30.70
CA ALA A 181 21.69 8.52 -30.14
C ALA A 181 21.93 8.35 -28.62
N PHE A 182 22.61 9.32 -27.97
CA PHE A 182 23.35 9.06 -26.73
C PHE A 182 22.86 9.80 -25.47
N ALA A 183 23.03 9.11 -24.34
CA ALA A 183 23.35 9.72 -23.05
C ALA A 183 24.70 9.15 -22.57
N HIS A 184 25.63 10.00 -22.15
CA HIS A 184 26.96 9.58 -21.67
C HIS A 184 27.02 9.50 -20.14
N GLU A 185 27.38 8.33 -19.60
CA GLU A 185 27.93 8.22 -18.24
C GLU A 185 29.47 8.22 -18.28
N PRO A 186 30.16 8.82 -17.29
CA PRO A 186 31.61 8.77 -17.19
C PRO A 186 32.11 7.47 -16.52
N GLU A 187 32.93 6.70 -17.22
CA GLU A 187 33.52 5.47 -16.68
C GLU A 187 34.31 5.71 -15.38
N ARG A 188 34.05 4.89 -14.35
CA ARG A 188 34.82 4.88 -13.09
C ARG A 188 35.45 3.51 -12.86
N SER A 189 36.79 3.50 -12.75
CA SER A 189 37.64 2.31 -12.68
C SER A 189 37.16 1.23 -11.68
N PRO A 190 37.23 -0.07 -12.06
CA PRO A 190 36.72 -1.17 -11.24
C PRO A 190 37.52 -1.45 -9.96
N GLN A 191 38.72 -0.87 -9.80
CA GLN A 191 39.67 -1.19 -8.73
C GLN A 191 39.19 -0.83 -7.30
N ARG A 192 38.05 -0.15 -7.13
CA ARG A 192 37.49 0.20 -5.80
C ARG A 192 36.51 -0.83 -5.21
N LYS A 193 36.22 -1.96 -5.88
CA LYS A 193 35.23 -2.94 -5.37
C LYS A 193 35.70 -3.80 -4.17
N LEU A 194 37.00 -3.91 -3.90
CA LEU A 194 37.52 -4.88 -2.89
C LEU A 194 37.50 -4.40 -1.41
N MET A 195 36.95 -3.22 -1.11
CA MET A 195 37.04 -2.57 0.22
C MET A 195 35.67 -2.24 0.86
N ARG A 196 34.60 -2.99 0.55
CA ARG A 196 33.25 -2.74 1.11
C ARG A 196 32.66 -3.85 1.99
N ALA A 197 33.23 -5.06 2.00
CA ALA A 197 32.68 -6.21 2.74
C ALA A 197 32.98 -6.24 4.26
N ILE A 198 32.94 -5.09 4.93
CA ILE A 198 32.95 -5.02 6.40
C ILE A 198 31.49 -4.79 6.85
N PRO A 199 30.86 -5.71 7.60
CA PRO A 199 29.49 -5.52 8.10
C PRO A 199 29.37 -4.26 8.96
N ARG A 200 28.78 -3.20 8.40
CA ARG A 200 28.63 -1.91 9.07
C ARG A 200 27.49 -2.00 10.08
N GLN A 201 27.77 -1.66 11.36
CA GLN A 201 26.69 -1.53 12.34
C GLN A 201 25.71 -0.44 11.87
N ILE A 202 24.43 -0.78 11.81
CA ILE A 202 23.38 0.01 11.17
C ILE A 202 23.23 1.43 11.76
N THR A 203 23.45 1.58 13.05
CA THR A 203 23.48 2.87 13.74
C THR A 203 24.57 3.81 13.21
N LYS A 204 25.73 3.27 12.82
CA LYS A 204 26.80 4.06 12.17
C LYS A 204 26.53 4.28 10.67
N ALA A 205 25.82 3.36 10.00
CA ALA A 205 25.38 3.55 8.62
C ALA A 205 24.36 4.70 8.47
N LEU A 206 23.55 4.93 9.52
CA LEU A 206 22.59 6.04 9.61
C LEU A 206 23.05 7.19 10.56
N GLN A 207 24.34 7.25 10.92
CA GLN A 207 24.96 8.36 11.67
C GLN A 207 24.33 8.69 13.05
N ALA A 208 23.75 7.70 13.73
CA ALA A 208 23.15 7.88 15.07
C ALA A 208 24.17 8.29 16.14
N ASP A 209 25.46 8.00 15.93
CA ASP A 209 26.57 8.43 16.78
C ASP A 209 26.69 9.96 16.88
N VAL A 210 26.29 10.70 15.85
CA VAL A 210 26.20 12.18 15.89
C VAL A 210 25.16 12.62 16.94
N LEU A 211 23.97 12.03 16.95
CA LEU A 211 22.92 12.35 17.92
C LEU A 211 23.29 11.89 19.35
N TRP A 212 23.93 10.73 19.49
CA TRP A 212 24.42 10.24 20.79
C TRP A 212 25.49 11.12 21.41
N ASN A 213 26.25 11.87 20.61
CA ASN A 213 27.23 12.86 21.06
C ASN A 213 26.57 14.18 21.50
N LEU A 214 25.40 14.51 20.95
CA LEU A 214 24.53 15.60 21.44
C LEU A 214 23.72 15.21 22.70
N GLY A 215 23.97 14.02 23.28
CA GLY A 215 23.25 13.50 24.45
C GLY A 215 21.87 12.90 24.14
N ILE A 216 21.42 12.97 22.88
CA ILE A 216 20.13 12.44 22.42
C ILE A 216 20.26 10.91 22.29
N ARG A 217 19.56 10.13 23.11
CA ARG A 217 19.77 8.66 23.25
C ARG A 217 18.48 7.83 23.44
N GLY A 218 17.31 8.43 23.24
CA GLY A 218 16.01 7.80 23.49
C GLY A 218 15.41 8.07 24.88
N ALA A 219 16.10 8.82 25.74
CA ALA A 219 15.66 9.06 27.12
C ALA A 219 14.25 9.69 27.21
N LYS A 220 13.48 9.28 28.23
CA LYS A 220 12.07 9.64 28.48
C LYS A 220 11.04 9.16 27.44
N VAL A 221 11.46 8.55 26.32
CA VAL A 221 10.53 7.97 25.32
C VAL A 221 10.21 6.52 25.70
N LYS A 222 8.93 6.17 25.72
CA LYS A 222 8.46 4.77 25.89
C LYS A 222 8.27 4.11 24.53
N VAL A 223 8.95 2.99 24.31
CA VAL A 223 8.83 2.19 23.10
C VAL A 223 8.30 0.80 23.42
N ALA A 224 7.21 0.40 22.76
CA ALA A 224 6.61 -0.91 22.86
C ALA A 224 7.01 -1.81 21.68
N VAL A 225 7.38 -3.05 21.98
CA VAL A 225 7.69 -4.10 21.00
C VAL A 225 6.66 -5.22 21.15
N PHE A 226 5.85 -5.42 20.11
CA PHE A 226 4.82 -6.44 20.03
C PHE A 226 5.36 -7.64 19.22
N ASP A 227 5.77 -8.71 19.91
CA ASP A 227 6.43 -9.86 19.25
C ASP A 227 6.44 -11.13 20.15
N THR A 228 7.44 -12.01 19.98
CA THR A 228 7.69 -13.21 20.80
C THR A 228 8.20 -12.93 22.23
N GLY A 229 8.49 -11.68 22.59
CA GLY A 229 8.99 -11.30 23.93
C GLY A 229 10.48 -10.97 23.96
N LEU A 230 11.07 -11.01 25.17
CA LEU A 230 12.49 -10.72 25.43
C LEU A 230 12.95 -11.49 26.69
N PRO A 231 14.16 -12.08 26.76
CA PRO A 231 14.66 -12.77 27.96
C PRO A 231 14.93 -11.82 29.14
N LYS A 232 14.63 -12.26 30.37
CA LYS A 232 14.71 -11.43 31.59
C LYS A 232 16.09 -10.79 31.84
N ASN A 233 17.17 -11.56 31.65
CA ASN A 233 18.53 -11.19 32.07
C ASN A 233 19.48 -10.93 30.88
N HIS A 234 18.94 -10.43 29.75
CA HIS A 234 19.72 -10.28 28.52
C HIS A 234 20.73 -9.10 28.59
N PRO A 235 22.05 -9.32 28.39
CA PRO A 235 23.10 -8.38 28.79
C PRO A 235 23.06 -7.03 28.03
N HIS A 236 22.52 -7.00 26.82
CA HIS A 236 22.50 -5.80 25.98
C HIS A 236 21.56 -4.69 26.49
N PHE A 237 20.55 -5.01 27.31
CA PHE A 237 19.48 -4.07 27.68
C PHE A 237 19.69 -3.51 29.10
N LYS A 238 19.44 -2.20 29.26
CA LYS A 238 19.58 -1.49 30.56
C LYS A 238 18.25 -1.02 31.15
N LYS A 239 17.29 -0.61 30.32
CA LYS A 239 16.03 0.04 30.72
C LYS A 239 14.80 -0.74 30.23
N VAL A 240 14.76 -2.05 30.50
CA VAL A 240 13.53 -2.84 30.33
C VAL A 240 12.56 -2.42 31.44
N LYS A 241 11.54 -1.65 31.10
CA LYS A 241 10.58 -1.09 32.05
C LYS A 241 9.49 -2.09 32.41
N GLU A 242 9.04 -2.86 31.42
CA GLU A 242 7.89 -3.75 31.53
C GLU A 242 8.04 -4.94 30.57
N ARG A 243 7.60 -6.12 31.02
CA ARG A 243 7.44 -7.32 30.20
C ARG A 243 6.10 -7.95 30.56
N THR A 244 5.16 -7.99 29.61
CA THR A 244 3.84 -8.62 29.79
C THR A 244 3.64 -9.74 28.79
N ASN A 245 2.81 -10.72 29.17
CA ASN A 245 2.30 -11.73 28.27
C ASN A 245 0.80 -11.48 28.09
N TRP A 246 0.35 -11.46 26.84
CA TRP A 246 -1.06 -11.37 26.46
C TRP A 246 -1.64 -12.73 26.09
N THR A 247 -0.76 -13.72 25.89
CA THR A 247 -1.13 -15.10 25.54
C THR A 247 -1.51 -15.92 26.78
N ASN A 248 -2.23 -17.02 26.57
CA ASN A 248 -2.65 -17.94 27.66
C ASN A 248 -1.48 -18.73 28.32
N GLU A 249 -0.22 -18.49 27.93
CA GLU A 249 0.96 -19.12 28.54
C GLU A 249 1.42 -18.40 29.82
N LYS A 250 2.25 -19.07 30.62
CA LYS A 250 2.86 -18.49 31.84
C LYS A 250 4.29 -17.98 31.65
N MET A 251 4.78 -17.91 30.40
CA MET A 251 6.16 -17.54 30.07
C MET A 251 6.27 -16.13 29.47
N LEU A 252 7.33 -15.41 29.85
CA LEU A 252 7.65 -14.05 29.38
C LEU A 252 8.92 -14.00 28.50
N ASP A 253 9.72 -15.06 28.49
CA ASP A 253 10.99 -15.13 27.79
C ASP A 253 10.80 -15.51 26.30
N ASP A 254 11.73 -15.07 25.46
CA ASP A 254 11.65 -15.25 24.01
C ASP A 254 12.19 -16.61 23.56
N GLY A 255 11.29 -17.52 23.19
CA GLY A 255 11.65 -18.85 22.70
C GLY A 255 12.20 -18.93 21.27
N LEU A 256 12.07 -17.87 20.45
CA LEU A 256 12.49 -17.87 19.03
C LEU A 256 13.55 -16.81 18.67
N GLY A 257 13.75 -15.82 19.53
CA GLY A 257 14.74 -14.75 19.33
C GLY A 257 14.34 -13.65 18.33
N HIS A 258 13.11 -13.65 17.82
CA HIS A 258 12.66 -12.60 16.90
C HIS A 258 12.43 -11.29 17.67
N GLY A 259 11.60 -11.30 18.72
CA GLY A 259 11.39 -10.14 19.60
C GLY A 259 12.68 -9.62 20.25
N THR A 260 13.60 -10.52 20.63
CA THR A 260 14.94 -10.17 21.14
C THR A 260 15.76 -9.38 20.13
N PHE A 261 15.73 -9.79 18.85
CA PHE A 261 16.44 -9.11 17.78
C PHE A 261 15.80 -7.74 17.47
N VAL A 262 14.48 -7.69 17.34
CA VAL A 262 13.68 -6.49 17.08
C VAL A 262 13.91 -5.43 18.17
N ALA A 263 13.78 -5.83 19.44
CA ALA A 263 14.11 -4.97 20.58
C ALA A 263 15.59 -4.56 20.59
N GLY A 264 16.50 -5.43 20.16
CA GLY A 264 17.94 -5.18 20.08
C GLY A 264 18.29 -4.04 19.12
N VAL A 265 17.71 -4.04 17.92
CA VAL A 265 17.87 -2.96 16.93
C VAL A 265 17.36 -1.62 17.46
N ILE A 266 16.30 -1.63 18.28
CA ILE A 266 15.76 -0.43 18.92
C ILE A 266 16.66 0.06 20.07
N ALA A 267 16.98 -0.79 21.05
CA ALA A 267 17.47 -0.36 22.37
C ALA A 267 18.69 -1.12 22.93
N SER A 268 19.46 -1.86 22.10
CA SER A 268 20.72 -2.47 22.57
C SER A 268 21.76 -1.42 22.97
N SER A 269 22.41 -1.64 24.11
CA SER A 269 23.31 -0.69 24.77
C SER A 269 24.70 -1.26 25.14
N ARG A 270 25.07 -2.41 24.55
CA ARG A 270 26.41 -3.02 24.61
C ARG A 270 26.86 -3.39 23.19
N ASP A 271 26.80 -4.67 22.82
CA ASP A 271 27.10 -5.17 21.49
C ASP A 271 25.87 -5.09 20.57
N CYS A 272 26.09 -4.99 19.26
CA CYS A 272 25.02 -4.76 18.29
C CYS A 272 24.14 -3.55 18.68
N LEU A 273 24.76 -2.39 18.92
CA LEU A 273 24.11 -1.16 19.38
C LEU A 273 22.85 -0.83 18.56
N GLY A 274 21.76 -0.61 19.28
CA GLY A 274 20.50 -0.08 18.76
C GLY A 274 20.45 1.44 18.85
N PHE A 275 19.46 2.05 18.19
CA PHE A 275 19.37 3.50 18.03
C PHE A 275 19.11 4.28 19.33
N ALA A 276 18.28 3.74 20.22
CA ALA A 276 17.77 4.39 21.41
C ALA A 276 18.16 3.60 22.69
N PRO A 277 19.45 3.49 23.05
CA PRO A 277 19.92 2.67 24.17
C PRO A 277 19.43 3.16 25.56
N GLU A 278 18.76 4.31 25.63
CA GLU A 278 18.29 4.94 26.86
C GLU A 278 16.76 5.12 26.97
N SER A 279 15.98 4.57 26.03
CA SER A 279 14.52 4.56 26.09
C SER A 279 13.94 3.61 27.15
N GLU A 280 12.68 3.83 27.53
CA GLU A 280 11.93 2.90 28.38
C GLU A 280 11.31 1.81 27.49
N LEU A 281 11.89 0.61 27.52
CA LEU A 281 11.45 -0.51 26.69
C LEU A 281 10.34 -1.30 27.38
N HIS A 282 9.17 -1.35 26.74
CA HIS A 282 8.04 -2.20 27.09
C HIS A 282 7.99 -3.37 26.09
N VAL A 283 7.98 -4.62 26.55
CA VAL A 283 7.94 -5.79 25.66
C VAL A 283 6.67 -6.59 25.90
N TYR A 284 5.80 -6.63 24.88
CA TYR A 284 4.48 -7.25 24.93
C TYR A 284 4.52 -8.54 24.11
N ARG A 285 4.54 -9.69 24.80
CA ARG A 285 4.48 -11.01 24.16
C ARG A 285 3.04 -11.27 23.71
N VAL A 286 2.83 -11.28 22.41
CA VAL A 286 1.52 -11.49 21.77
C VAL A 286 1.43 -12.82 21.00
N PHE A 287 2.57 -13.44 20.67
CA PHE A 287 2.60 -14.81 20.12
C PHE A 287 3.00 -15.83 21.19
N ASN A 288 2.32 -16.97 21.21
CA ASN A 288 2.67 -18.12 22.07
C ASN A 288 3.90 -18.87 21.49
N LYS A 289 4.34 -19.97 22.13
CA LYS A 289 5.46 -20.79 21.62
C LYS A 289 5.19 -21.34 20.20
N ASP A 290 3.93 -21.69 19.92
CA ASP A 290 3.45 -22.29 18.67
C ASP A 290 3.17 -21.22 17.58
N GLN A 291 3.50 -19.96 17.88
CA GLN A 291 3.28 -18.78 17.03
C GLN A 291 1.82 -18.46 16.68
N LEU A 292 0.88 -18.89 17.52
CA LEU A 292 -0.49 -18.44 17.51
C LEU A 292 -0.66 -17.18 18.38
N SER A 293 -1.42 -16.22 17.88
CA SER A 293 -2.01 -15.06 18.58
C SER A 293 -3.54 -15.08 18.41
N TYR A 294 -4.26 -14.16 19.06
CA TYR A 294 -5.65 -13.84 18.75
C TYR A 294 -5.88 -12.33 18.66
N THR A 295 -6.88 -11.88 17.90
CA THR A 295 -7.29 -10.47 17.79
C THR A 295 -7.49 -9.85 19.16
N SER A 296 -8.23 -10.50 20.05
CA SER A 296 -8.45 -9.99 21.42
C SER A 296 -7.17 -9.75 22.23
N TRP A 297 -6.09 -10.49 21.98
CA TRP A 297 -4.79 -10.27 22.62
C TRP A 297 -4.12 -9.01 22.09
N PHE A 298 -4.28 -8.69 20.80
CA PHE A 298 -3.89 -7.40 20.24
C PHE A 298 -4.76 -6.26 20.78
N LEU A 299 -6.09 -6.41 20.83
CA LEU A 299 -7.00 -5.38 21.38
C LEU A 299 -6.66 -5.02 22.83
N ASP A 300 -6.49 -6.02 23.71
CA ASP A 300 -6.09 -5.79 25.11
C ASP A 300 -4.70 -5.13 25.22
N ALA A 301 -3.73 -5.57 24.41
CA ALA A 301 -2.39 -5.01 24.41
C ALA A 301 -2.33 -3.58 23.85
N PHE A 302 -3.17 -3.24 22.87
CA PHE A 302 -3.33 -1.89 22.34
C PHE A 302 -4.05 -0.97 23.34
N ASN A 303 -5.16 -1.42 23.94
CA ASN A 303 -5.84 -0.70 25.03
C ASN A 303 -4.87 -0.40 26.19
N TYR A 304 -4.02 -1.36 26.54
CA TYR A 304 -2.99 -1.17 27.56
C TYR A 304 -1.87 -0.22 27.11
N ALA A 305 -1.44 -0.26 25.84
CA ALA A 305 -0.45 0.67 25.30
C ALA A 305 -0.95 2.13 25.33
N ILE A 306 -2.22 2.35 24.97
CA ILE A 306 -2.92 3.64 25.09
C ILE A 306 -2.93 4.09 26.56
N LEU A 307 -3.37 3.22 27.48
CA LEU A 307 -3.45 3.52 28.91
C LEU A 307 -2.07 3.80 29.55
N LYS A 308 -1.01 3.11 29.12
CA LYS A 308 0.37 3.41 29.56
C LYS A 308 0.95 4.66 28.91
N LYS A 309 0.26 5.27 27.94
CA LYS A 309 0.75 6.38 27.10
C LYS A 309 2.13 6.05 26.51
N ILE A 310 2.19 4.93 25.78
CA ILE A 310 3.34 4.54 24.94
C ILE A 310 3.53 5.60 23.85
N ASN A 311 4.78 5.95 23.52
CA ASN A 311 5.06 6.94 22.48
C ASN A 311 5.28 6.30 21.10
N VAL A 312 5.96 5.15 21.07
CA VAL A 312 6.38 4.46 19.84
C VAL A 312 5.98 2.99 19.93
N LEU A 313 5.37 2.45 18.89
CA LEU A 313 4.96 1.05 18.78
C LEU A 313 5.60 0.44 17.54
N ASN A 314 6.45 -0.59 17.72
CA ASN A 314 6.93 -1.41 16.60
C ASN A 314 6.10 -2.70 16.50
N LEU A 315 5.41 -2.86 15.37
CA LEU A 315 4.72 -4.10 15.01
C LEU A 315 5.45 -4.76 13.83
N SER A 316 6.39 -5.67 14.12
CA SER A 316 7.06 -6.48 13.08
C SER A 316 6.18 -7.65 12.63
N ILE A 317 4.90 -7.37 12.35
CA ILE A 317 3.81 -8.30 12.06
C ILE A 317 2.89 -7.65 11.01
N GLY A 318 2.49 -8.41 10.00
CA GLY A 318 1.39 -8.01 9.11
C GLY A 318 0.97 -9.14 8.18
N GLY A 319 -0.26 -9.10 7.71
CA GLY A 319 -0.86 -10.08 6.80
C GLY A 319 -2.01 -9.45 5.97
N PRO A 320 -2.70 -10.23 5.12
CA PRO A 320 -3.87 -9.77 4.38
C PRO A 320 -5.12 -9.71 5.28
N ASP A 321 -5.12 -8.79 6.26
CA ASP A 321 -6.11 -8.75 7.35
C ASP A 321 -6.74 -7.36 7.56
N PHE A 322 -6.81 -6.53 6.51
CA PHE A 322 -7.50 -5.23 6.56
C PHE A 322 -9.03 -5.34 6.76
N MET A 323 -9.58 -6.56 6.80
CA MET A 323 -10.99 -6.86 7.06
C MET A 323 -11.29 -7.26 8.52
N ASP A 324 -10.29 -7.40 9.40
CA ASP A 324 -10.57 -7.53 10.84
C ASP A 324 -10.85 -6.16 11.45
N HIS A 325 -12.07 -5.65 11.21
CA HIS A 325 -12.54 -4.34 11.67
C HIS A 325 -12.15 -3.99 13.12
N PRO A 326 -12.31 -4.85 14.15
CA PRO A 326 -11.83 -4.51 15.50
C PRO A 326 -10.33 -4.21 15.58
N PHE A 327 -9.49 -4.89 14.81
CA PHE A 327 -8.05 -4.63 14.75
C PHE A 327 -7.75 -3.31 14.04
N VAL A 328 -8.37 -3.05 12.89
CA VAL A 328 -8.18 -1.81 12.11
C VAL A 328 -8.66 -0.59 12.89
N ASP A 329 -9.88 -0.62 13.43
CA ASP A 329 -10.43 0.45 14.27
C ASP A 329 -9.55 0.72 15.50
N LYS A 330 -8.95 -0.32 16.09
CA LYS A 330 -8.05 -0.18 17.23
C LYS A 330 -6.70 0.41 16.84
N VAL A 331 -6.20 0.17 15.63
CA VAL A 331 -5.01 0.87 15.08
C VAL A 331 -5.29 2.35 14.90
N TRP A 332 -6.45 2.72 14.33
CA TRP A 332 -6.89 4.10 14.21
C TRP A 332 -7.05 4.80 15.57
N GLU A 333 -7.66 4.14 16.54
CA GLU A 333 -7.77 4.68 17.90
C GLU A 333 -6.40 4.84 18.58
N LEU A 334 -5.50 3.88 18.37
CA LEU A 334 -4.15 3.90 18.94
C LEU A 334 -3.32 5.06 18.38
N THR A 335 -3.37 5.32 17.06
CA THR A 335 -2.72 6.50 16.48
C THR A 335 -3.43 7.80 16.90
N ALA A 336 -4.76 7.84 16.98
CA ALA A 336 -5.50 8.99 17.51
C ALA A 336 -5.09 9.35 18.96
N ASN A 337 -4.71 8.37 19.77
CA ASN A 337 -4.16 8.54 21.12
C ASN A 337 -2.65 8.91 21.15
N ASN A 338 -2.12 9.48 20.05
CA ASN A 338 -0.73 9.90 19.87
C ASN A 338 0.34 8.78 19.96
N VAL A 339 -0.05 7.50 19.83
CA VAL A 339 0.93 6.40 19.75
C VAL A 339 1.44 6.29 18.31
N ILE A 340 2.74 6.52 18.10
CA ILE A 340 3.34 6.46 16.77
C ILE A 340 3.60 5.01 16.38
N MET A 341 2.87 4.50 15.40
CA MET A 341 2.94 3.10 14.96
C MET A 341 3.83 2.93 13.73
N ILE A 342 4.81 2.02 13.85
CA ILE A 342 5.71 1.61 12.77
C ILE A 342 5.48 0.12 12.50
N SER A 343 5.30 -0.25 11.23
CA SER A 343 5.07 -1.64 10.82
C SER A 343 5.86 -2.03 9.56
N ALA A 344 6.12 -3.33 9.43
CA ALA A 344 6.83 -3.93 8.31
C ALA A 344 5.91 -4.15 7.10
N ILE A 345 6.31 -3.71 5.90
CA ILE A 345 5.40 -3.67 4.74
C ILE A 345 5.02 -5.04 4.15
N GLY A 346 5.76 -6.10 4.47
CA GLY A 346 5.59 -7.46 3.93
C GLY A 346 6.88 -8.07 3.38
N ASN A 347 6.92 -9.38 3.14
CA ASN A 347 8.11 -10.08 2.62
C ASN A 347 7.85 -10.81 1.30
N ASP A 348 6.82 -10.35 0.60
CA ASP A 348 6.09 -11.04 -0.45
C ASP A 348 6.37 -10.40 -1.83
N GLY A 349 7.32 -9.46 -1.88
CA GLY A 349 7.92 -8.97 -3.12
C GLY A 349 8.68 -10.09 -3.87
N PRO A 350 8.91 -9.92 -5.18
CA PRO A 350 8.95 -8.64 -5.90
C PRO A 350 7.65 -8.26 -6.63
N LEU A 351 6.54 -8.96 -6.43
CA LEU A 351 5.26 -8.61 -7.07
C LEU A 351 4.67 -7.31 -6.49
N TYR A 352 3.84 -6.63 -7.28
CA TYR A 352 3.18 -5.36 -6.92
C TYR A 352 1.80 -5.63 -6.31
N GLY A 353 1.31 -4.73 -5.45
CA GLY A 353 0.08 -4.92 -4.68
C GLY A 353 0.23 -5.79 -3.42
N THR A 354 1.45 -6.23 -3.10
CA THR A 354 1.77 -7.24 -2.07
C THR A 354 1.85 -6.69 -0.64
N LEU A 355 1.19 -5.56 -0.37
CA LEU A 355 1.27 -4.84 0.90
C LEU A 355 0.46 -5.54 2.01
N ASN A 356 1.05 -5.66 3.19
CA ASN A 356 0.39 -6.27 4.35
C ASN A 356 -0.18 -5.24 5.35
N ASN A 357 -1.33 -5.56 5.93
CA ASN A 357 -1.95 -4.78 7.01
C ASN A 357 -1.23 -5.05 8.34
N PRO A 358 -0.99 -4.04 9.20
CA PRO A 358 -1.43 -2.64 9.12
C PRO A 358 -0.41 -1.67 8.49
N ALA A 359 0.65 -2.16 7.82
CA ALA A 359 1.66 -1.29 7.22
C ALA A 359 1.17 -0.54 5.97
N ASP A 360 0.11 -1.05 5.33
CA ASP A 360 -0.67 -0.40 4.26
C ASP A 360 -1.49 0.82 4.74
N GLN A 361 -1.88 0.88 6.02
CA GLN A 361 -2.73 1.94 6.57
C GLN A 361 -2.03 3.31 6.56
N MET A 362 -2.76 4.38 6.23
CA MET A 362 -2.17 5.71 6.00
C MET A 362 -1.61 6.38 7.26
N ASP A 363 -2.06 5.98 8.45
CA ASP A 363 -1.67 6.59 9.73
C ASP A 363 -0.49 5.84 10.39
N VAL A 364 -0.22 4.64 9.87
CA VAL A 364 0.94 3.80 10.21
C VAL A 364 2.12 4.20 9.32
N ILE A 365 3.33 4.17 9.88
CA ILE A 365 4.58 4.28 9.12
C ILE A 365 4.95 2.88 8.62
N GLY A 366 4.64 2.61 7.35
CA GLY A 366 4.90 1.35 6.66
C GLY A 366 6.29 1.33 6.03
N VAL A 367 7.13 0.37 6.42
CA VAL A 367 8.58 0.36 6.14
C VAL A 367 8.97 -0.77 5.19
N GLY A 368 9.56 -0.40 4.05
CA GLY A 368 10.19 -1.34 3.10
C GLY A 368 11.68 -1.54 3.35
N GLY A 369 12.25 -2.58 2.73
CA GLY A 369 13.63 -3.03 2.95
C GLY A 369 14.58 -2.76 1.78
N ILE A 370 15.77 -2.23 2.08
CA ILE A 370 16.93 -2.14 1.17
C ILE A 370 18.15 -2.93 1.68
N ASN A 371 19.10 -3.22 0.79
CA ASN A 371 20.43 -3.71 1.15
C ASN A 371 21.44 -2.56 1.39
N PHE A 372 22.69 -2.89 1.73
CA PHE A 372 23.75 -1.89 2.00
C PHE A 372 24.29 -1.20 0.74
N GLU A 373 23.91 -1.68 -0.44
CA GLU A 373 24.15 -1.10 -1.76
C GLU A 373 23.03 -0.13 -2.19
N ASP A 374 22.10 0.18 -1.28
CA ASP A 374 20.93 1.04 -1.49
C ASP A 374 20.02 0.58 -2.65
N GLN A 375 19.92 -0.74 -2.85
CA GLN A 375 18.96 -1.39 -3.75
C GLN A 375 17.74 -1.89 -2.96
N ILE A 376 16.54 -1.81 -3.55
CA ILE A 376 15.32 -2.44 -3.00
C ILE A 376 15.57 -3.95 -2.86
N ALA A 377 15.37 -4.48 -1.65
CA ALA A 377 15.55 -5.90 -1.39
C ALA A 377 14.44 -6.69 -2.09
N ARG A 378 14.80 -7.78 -2.81
CA ARG A 378 13.85 -8.56 -3.64
C ARG A 378 12.59 -9.03 -2.89
N PHE A 379 12.70 -9.26 -1.58
CA PHE A 379 11.58 -9.67 -0.72
C PHE A 379 10.68 -8.52 -0.27
N SER A 380 11.09 -7.25 -0.35
CA SER A 380 10.27 -6.15 0.14
C SER A 380 8.99 -6.06 -0.66
N SER A 381 7.84 -6.21 -0.01
CA SER A 381 6.54 -5.98 -0.64
C SER A 381 6.44 -4.56 -1.23
N ARG A 382 5.64 -4.42 -2.28
CA ARG A 382 5.54 -3.23 -3.13
C ARG A 382 4.08 -2.80 -3.28
N GLY A 383 3.87 -1.49 -3.40
CA GLY A 383 2.55 -0.91 -3.64
C GLY A 383 2.03 -1.18 -5.06
N MET A 384 0.94 -0.57 -5.47
CA MET A 384 0.06 0.34 -4.73
C MET A 384 -0.80 -0.37 -3.64
N THR A 385 -1.54 0.36 -2.82
CA THR A 385 -2.59 -0.26 -1.98
C THR A 385 -3.68 -0.87 -2.86
N THR A 386 -4.15 -2.07 -2.53
CA THR A 386 -5.29 -2.68 -3.24
C THR A 386 -6.64 -2.09 -2.81
N TRP A 387 -6.64 -1.20 -1.81
CA TRP A 387 -7.84 -0.68 -1.12
C TRP A 387 -8.82 0.04 -2.06
N GLU A 388 -8.31 0.67 -3.11
CA GLU A 388 -9.05 1.48 -4.06
C GLU A 388 -9.54 0.67 -5.30
N LEU A 389 -9.21 -0.62 -5.39
CA LEU A 389 -9.68 -1.52 -6.46
C LEU A 389 -11.15 -1.94 -6.22
N PRO A 390 -11.98 -2.08 -7.26
CA PRO A 390 -11.66 -1.93 -8.70
C PRO A 390 -11.74 -0.49 -9.23
N GLY A 391 -12.13 0.49 -8.39
CA GLY A 391 -12.50 1.84 -8.81
C GLY A 391 -11.36 2.76 -9.24
N GLY A 392 -10.10 2.38 -9.07
CA GLY A 392 -8.96 3.15 -9.55
C GLY A 392 -7.60 2.70 -9.00
N TYR A 393 -6.59 3.55 -9.18
CA TYR A 393 -5.22 3.29 -8.76
C TYR A 393 -5.06 3.49 -7.25
N GLY A 394 -4.31 2.62 -6.59
CA GLY A 394 -4.07 2.71 -5.15
C GLY A 394 -3.15 3.84 -4.70
N ARG A 395 -3.18 4.12 -3.40
CA ARG A 395 -2.34 5.10 -2.72
C ARG A 395 -0.89 4.64 -2.54
N LEU A 396 0.00 5.63 -2.36
CA LEU A 396 1.45 5.47 -2.24
C LEU A 396 1.86 4.80 -0.91
N LYS A 397 2.37 3.56 -1.02
CA LYS A 397 3.04 2.79 0.02
C LYS A 397 4.19 1.96 -0.60
N PRO A 398 5.27 1.61 0.15
CA PRO A 398 5.59 1.99 1.53
C PRO A 398 5.76 3.50 1.70
N ASP A 399 5.85 3.99 2.94
CA ASP A 399 6.09 5.42 3.18
C ASP A 399 7.56 5.79 2.98
N ILE A 400 8.46 4.94 3.48
CA ILE A 400 9.92 5.03 3.38
C ILE A 400 10.56 3.64 3.33
N VAL A 401 11.82 3.57 2.90
CA VAL A 401 12.66 2.37 2.98
C VAL A 401 13.88 2.56 3.88
N THR A 402 14.36 1.46 4.48
CA THR A 402 15.63 1.45 5.21
C THR A 402 16.28 0.07 5.18
N TYR A 403 17.50 -0.04 5.71
CA TYR A 403 18.28 -1.28 5.70
C TYR A 403 17.50 -2.43 6.35
N GLY A 404 17.18 -3.43 5.53
CA GLY A 404 16.42 -4.63 5.91
C GLY A 404 17.12 -5.94 5.52
N SER A 405 18.23 -5.89 4.79
CA SER A 405 19.06 -7.07 4.48
C SER A 405 20.31 -7.13 5.36
N SER A 406 20.63 -8.32 5.87
CA SER A 406 21.85 -8.67 6.60
C SER A 406 22.16 -7.76 7.80
N VAL A 407 21.12 -7.23 8.45
CA VAL A 407 21.23 -6.29 9.57
C VAL A 407 21.62 -7.02 10.84
N ARG A 408 22.61 -6.48 11.54
CA ARG A 408 23.23 -7.09 12.73
C ARG A 408 22.53 -6.61 14.03
N GLY A 409 21.92 -7.55 14.77
CA GLY A 409 21.13 -7.29 15.99
C GLY A 409 21.35 -8.35 17.07
N SER A 410 20.60 -8.26 18.17
CA SER A 410 20.74 -9.15 19.35
C SER A 410 20.22 -10.58 19.10
N ALA A 411 20.88 -11.57 19.68
CA ALA A 411 20.44 -12.97 19.75
C ALA A 411 20.23 -13.41 21.20
N VAL A 412 19.29 -14.33 21.46
CA VAL A 412 18.88 -14.80 22.82
C VAL A 412 20.07 -15.24 23.70
N SER A 413 21.12 -15.76 23.08
CA SER A 413 22.42 -16.12 23.66
C SER A 413 23.20 -14.96 24.30
N GLY A 414 22.79 -13.71 24.13
CA GLY A 414 23.59 -12.54 24.47
C GLY A 414 24.72 -12.27 23.47
N SER A 415 24.64 -12.85 22.26
CA SER A 415 25.54 -12.56 21.14
C SER A 415 24.85 -11.70 20.07
N CYS A 416 25.58 -11.37 19.01
CA CYS A 416 25.00 -10.80 17.79
C CYS A 416 24.52 -11.89 16.82
N ARG A 417 23.51 -11.59 16.00
CA ARG A 417 23.18 -12.32 14.76
C ARG A 417 22.80 -11.36 13.63
N SER A 418 22.86 -11.80 12.37
CA SER A 418 22.41 -11.03 11.21
C SER A 418 21.11 -11.61 10.63
N LEU A 419 20.12 -10.77 10.35
CA LEU A 419 18.84 -11.16 9.74
C LEU A 419 18.50 -10.31 8.52
N SER A 420 17.71 -10.89 7.61
CA SER A 420 17.09 -10.20 6.46
C SER A 420 15.57 -10.31 6.48
N GLY A 421 14.85 -9.19 6.31
CA GLY A 421 13.39 -9.10 6.20
C GLY A 421 12.88 -7.66 6.40
N THR A 422 11.63 -7.36 6.02
CA THR A 422 11.03 -6.05 6.36
C THR A 422 10.65 -5.95 7.85
N SER A 423 10.44 -7.10 8.51
CA SER A 423 10.36 -7.24 9.97
C SER A 423 11.63 -6.78 10.71
N VAL A 424 12.75 -6.71 9.98
CA VAL A 424 14.06 -6.19 10.42
C VAL A 424 14.21 -4.70 10.09
N ALA A 425 13.62 -4.21 9.00
CA ALA A 425 13.62 -2.78 8.63
C ALA A 425 12.71 -1.94 9.55
N SER A 426 11.53 -2.44 9.93
CA SER A 426 10.61 -1.76 10.87
C SER A 426 11.29 -1.28 12.17
N PRO A 427 12.01 -2.11 12.95
CA PRO A 427 12.66 -1.66 14.19
C PRO A 427 13.82 -0.69 13.99
N VAL A 428 14.39 -0.58 12.78
CA VAL A 428 15.36 0.47 12.45
C VAL A 428 14.67 1.83 12.43
N VAL A 429 13.49 1.92 11.81
CA VAL A 429 12.66 3.14 11.82
C VAL A 429 12.10 3.40 13.22
N ALA A 430 11.59 2.40 13.94
CA ALA A 430 11.09 2.59 15.30
C ALA A 430 12.20 3.04 16.27
N GLY A 431 13.41 2.49 16.14
CA GLY A 431 14.60 2.92 16.88
C GLY A 431 15.01 4.35 16.52
N ALA A 432 15.02 4.70 15.23
CA ALA A 432 15.27 6.06 14.76
C ALA A 432 14.23 7.04 15.32
N VAL A 433 12.93 6.77 15.19
CA VAL A 433 11.84 7.59 15.75
C VAL A 433 12.01 7.78 17.26
N THR A 434 12.28 6.71 18.02
CA THR A 434 12.51 6.78 19.47
C THR A 434 13.70 7.69 19.81
N LEU A 435 14.77 7.65 19.01
CA LEU A 435 15.93 8.53 19.16
C LEU A 435 15.58 9.99 18.83
N LEU A 436 14.95 10.24 17.68
CA LEU A 436 14.54 11.58 17.21
C LEU A 436 13.58 12.28 18.19
N MET A 437 12.52 11.58 18.62
CA MET A 437 11.56 12.08 19.60
C MET A 437 12.24 12.53 20.89
N SER A 438 13.28 11.83 21.36
CA SER A 438 13.96 12.18 22.62
C SER A 438 14.69 13.54 22.61
N GLY A 439 15.03 14.07 21.43
CA GLY A 439 15.52 15.45 21.27
C GLY A 439 14.39 16.47 21.02
N ALA A 440 13.26 16.02 20.48
CA ALA A 440 12.12 16.84 20.08
C ALA A 440 11.01 16.98 21.15
N LEU A 441 11.18 16.43 22.36
CA LEU A 441 10.18 16.44 23.44
C LEU A 441 9.68 17.84 23.88
N HIS A 442 10.38 18.91 23.50
CA HIS A 442 10.00 20.29 23.78
C HIS A 442 8.82 20.79 22.94
N LEU A 443 8.46 20.07 21.86
CA LEU A 443 7.37 20.44 20.94
C LEU A 443 5.96 20.12 21.47
N GLY A 444 5.84 19.42 22.61
CA GLY A 444 4.55 19.11 23.22
C GLY A 444 3.60 18.37 22.26
N SER A 445 2.37 18.88 22.12
CA SER A 445 1.33 18.34 21.24
C SER A 445 1.62 18.46 19.73
N ALA A 446 2.64 19.23 19.32
CA ALA A 446 3.14 19.21 17.94
C ALA A 446 4.00 17.97 17.63
N LEU A 447 4.41 17.16 18.63
CA LEU A 447 5.08 15.88 18.44
C LEU A 447 4.05 14.73 18.42
N ASN A 448 3.52 14.44 17.23
CA ASN A 448 2.40 13.50 17.02
C ASN A 448 2.70 12.54 15.84
N PRO A 449 1.85 11.52 15.58
CA PRO A 449 2.11 10.53 14.52
C PRO A 449 2.29 11.15 13.13
N ALA A 450 1.46 12.13 12.77
CA ALA A 450 1.57 12.80 11.47
C ALA A 450 2.82 13.67 11.37
N SER A 451 3.18 14.46 12.38
CA SER A 451 4.36 15.34 12.31
C SER A 451 5.68 14.56 12.22
N VAL A 452 5.79 13.45 12.94
CA VAL A 452 6.94 12.52 12.81
C VAL A 452 6.94 11.84 11.44
N LYS A 453 5.79 11.35 10.96
CA LYS A 453 5.67 10.73 9.63
C LYS A 453 6.05 11.71 8.51
N GLN A 454 5.54 12.94 8.56
CA GLN A 454 5.90 14.04 7.67
C GLN A 454 7.40 14.37 7.71
N ALA A 455 8.00 14.48 8.89
CA ALA A 455 9.42 14.77 9.04
C ALA A 455 10.32 13.65 8.46
N LEU A 456 9.91 12.38 8.59
CA LEU A 456 10.61 11.24 7.96
C LEU A 456 10.48 11.26 6.43
N MET A 457 9.28 11.52 5.90
CA MET A 457 9.01 11.52 4.46
C MET A 457 9.69 12.70 3.75
N ALA A 458 9.53 13.92 4.26
CA ALA A 458 10.11 15.14 3.66
C ALA A 458 11.64 15.23 3.76
N SER A 459 12.28 14.38 4.57
CA SER A 459 13.73 14.25 4.68
C SER A 459 14.30 13.01 3.97
N ALA A 460 13.47 12.12 3.43
CA ALA A 460 13.90 10.87 2.81
C ALA A 460 14.78 11.13 1.56
N GLY A 461 15.81 10.31 1.41
CA GLY A 461 16.72 10.33 0.27
C GLY A 461 16.18 9.43 -0.85
N ARG A 462 15.53 10.04 -1.85
CA ARG A 462 15.03 9.34 -3.03
C ARG A 462 16.14 8.56 -3.75
N LEU A 463 15.94 7.26 -3.88
CA LEU A 463 16.79 6.32 -4.61
C LEU A 463 16.57 6.48 -6.11
N GLN A 464 17.66 6.42 -6.89
CA GLN A 464 17.61 6.54 -8.33
C GLN A 464 17.21 5.22 -9.00
N GLY A 465 16.42 5.29 -10.07
CA GLY A 465 15.98 4.12 -10.85
C GLY A 465 14.79 3.33 -10.30
N PHE A 466 14.27 3.64 -9.11
CA PHE A 466 13.15 2.90 -8.49
C PHE A 466 11.82 3.67 -8.52
N PRO A 467 10.67 3.03 -8.86
CA PRO A 467 9.34 3.62 -8.73
C PRO A 467 8.97 4.02 -7.30
N MET A 468 8.09 5.02 -7.16
CA MET A 468 7.61 5.46 -5.84
C MET A 468 6.92 4.33 -5.05
N PHE A 469 6.16 3.44 -5.72
CA PHE A 469 5.53 2.28 -5.09
C PHE A 469 6.51 1.18 -4.63
N GLU A 470 7.81 1.29 -4.93
CA GLU A 470 8.84 0.43 -4.34
C GLU A 470 9.57 1.09 -3.16
N GLN A 471 9.85 2.40 -3.27
CA GLN A 471 10.72 3.12 -2.32
C GLN A 471 9.99 4.06 -1.35
N GLY A 472 8.70 4.35 -1.57
CA GLY A 472 7.98 5.44 -0.93
C GLY A 472 8.57 6.79 -1.30
N TRP A 473 8.83 7.62 -0.28
CA TRP A 473 9.62 8.85 -0.42
C TRP A 473 11.15 8.60 -0.48
N GLY A 474 11.57 7.35 -0.31
CA GLY A 474 12.96 6.92 -0.39
C GLY A 474 13.56 6.49 0.94
N LYS A 475 14.90 6.55 1.00
CA LYS A 475 15.71 6.03 2.10
C LYS A 475 15.71 6.96 3.32
N LEU A 476 15.54 6.41 4.51
CA LEU A 476 15.65 7.13 5.80
C LEU A 476 16.97 7.92 5.93
N GLN A 477 16.89 9.24 6.14
CA GLN A 477 18.02 10.10 6.49
C GLN A 477 17.87 10.66 7.92
N LEU A 478 18.50 9.99 8.89
CA LEU A 478 18.30 10.27 10.33
C LEU A 478 18.60 11.73 10.72
N LEU A 479 19.67 12.33 10.20
CA LEU A 479 20.07 13.69 10.60
C LEU A 479 19.19 14.78 9.99
N GLU A 480 18.74 14.59 8.74
CA GLU A 480 17.81 15.52 8.09
C GLU A 480 16.40 15.39 8.69
N ALA A 481 15.97 14.16 9.04
CA ALA A 481 14.74 13.93 9.80
C ALA A 481 14.77 14.62 11.17
N TYR A 482 15.92 14.65 11.85
CA TYR A 482 16.09 15.37 13.12
C TYR A 482 15.90 16.88 12.96
N ARG A 483 16.53 17.49 11.94
CA ARG A 483 16.35 18.91 11.63
C ARG A 483 14.91 19.25 11.27
N ALA A 484 14.29 18.44 10.40
CA ALA A 484 12.92 18.61 9.97
C ALA A 484 11.92 18.52 11.14
N LEU A 485 12.17 17.63 12.09
CA LEU A 485 11.35 17.44 13.29
C LEU A 485 11.56 18.54 14.33
N VAL A 486 12.80 18.92 14.66
CA VAL A 486 13.06 19.98 15.66
C VAL A 486 12.53 21.34 15.22
N ASN A 487 12.64 21.66 13.94
CA ASN A 487 12.10 22.90 13.37
C ASN A 487 10.61 22.79 13.00
N TYR A 488 9.95 21.66 13.27
CA TYR A 488 8.63 21.34 12.73
C TYR A 488 7.56 22.37 13.14
N ARG A 489 6.76 22.79 12.15
CA ARG A 489 5.56 23.61 12.35
C ARG A 489 4.33 22.76 11.97
N PRO A 490 3.26 22.72 12.79
CA PRO A 490 2.03 21.99 12.47
C PRO A 490 1.47 22.41 11.10
N GLN A 491 1.40 21.47 10.16
CA GLN A 491 0.92 21.70 8.79
C GLN A 491 0.32 20.43 8.19
N ALA A 492 -0.51 20.58 7.17
CA ALA A 492 -0.90 19.47 6.30
C ALA A 492 0.11 19.29 5.16
N THR A 493 0.15 18.11 4.55
CA THR A 493 1.04 17.76 3.42
C THR A 493 0.40 16.72 2.52
N LEU A 494 0.82 16.68 1.25
CA LEU A 494 0.35 15.71 0.26
C LEU A 494 1.41 14.63 -0.01
N SER A 495 0.97 13.38 -0.20
CA SER A 495 1.82 12.23 -0.54
C SER A 495 1.21 11.43 -1.71
N PRO A 496 1.79 11.50 -2.93
CA PRO A 496 2.97 12.30 -3.32
C PRO A 496 2.73 13.82 -3.25
N SER A 497 3.82 14.60 -3.18
CA SER A 497 3.76 16.07 -3.08
C SER A 497 3.70 16.82 -4.43
N TYR A 498 3.79 16.10 -5.54
CA TYR A 498 3.58 16.56 -6.91
C TYR A 498 3.17 15.38 -7.79
N LEU A 499 2.58 15.66 -8.95
CA LEU A 499 2.27 14.67 -9.99
C LEU A 499 2.89 15.10 -11.31
N ASP A 500 4.05 14.52 -11.64
CA ASP A 500 4.66 14.63 -12.97
C ASP A 500 4.45 13.33 -13.74
N LEU A 501 3.38 13.29 -14.55
CA LEU A 501 2.99 12.13 -15.35
C LEU A 501 3.92 11.93 -16.58
N SER A 502 5.11 12.53 -16.58
CA SER A 502 6.21 12.21 -17.50
C SER A 502 7.46 11.66 -16.80
N GLU A 503 7.50 11.62 -15.46
CA GLU A 503 8.68 11.25 -14.69
C GLU A 503 8.84 9.71 -14.51
N CYS A 504 9.24 9.01 -15.57
CA CYS A 504 9.62 7.60 -15.46
C CYS A 504 11.06 7.40 -14.90
N PRO A 505 11.32 6.35 -14.11
CA PRO A 505 10.37 5.32 -13.65
C PRO A 505 9.63 5.70 -12.35
N TYR A 506 9.89 6.88 -11.77
CA TYR A 506 9.42 7.23 -10.42
C TYR A 506 7.90 7.28 -10.32
N MET A 507 7.24 7.98 -11.26
CA MET A 507 5.78 8.10 -11.38
C MET A 507 5.14 6.97 -12.20
N TRP A 508 5.75 5.77 -12.22
CA TRP A 508 5.04 4.56 -12.67
C TRP A 508 3.81 4.32 -11.75
N PRO A 509 2.66 3.87 -12.27
CA PRO A 509 2.40 3.50 -13.68
C PRO A 509 2.14 4.71 -14.58
N TYR A 510 1.65 5.83 -14.04
CA TYR A 510 1.14 6.98 -14.78
C TYR A 510 2.09 7.50 -15.87
N CYS A 511 3.40 7.55 -15.60
CA CYS A 511 4.42 8.03 -16.55
C CYS A 511 4.53 7.19 -17.85
N THR A 512 3.96 5.98 -17.89
CA THR A 512 4.08 5.04 -19.03
C THR A 512 3.00 5.23 -20.11
N GLN A 513 1.99 6.06 -19.85
CA GLN A 513 0.94 6.39 -20.82
C GLN A 513 0.60 7.89 -20.78
N PRO A 514 0.82 8.64 -21.88
CA PRO A 514 0.37 10.03 -21.97
C PRO A 514 -1.16 10.10 -22.02
N LEU A 515 -1.70 11.24 -21.60
CA LEU A 515 -3.14 11.51 -21.67
C LEU A 515 -3.55 11.90 -23.10
N TYR A 516 -4.81 11.69 -23.44
CA TYR A 516 -5.37 12.04 -24.75
C TYR A 516 -6.90 12.18 -24.68
N HIS A 517 -7.50 12.90 -25.63
CA HIS A 517 -8.95 13.15 -25.63
C HIS A 517 -9.76 11.88 -25.94
N GLY A 518 -10.86 11.67 -25.20
CA GLY A 518 -11.76 10.53 -25.35
C GLY A 518 -11.35 9.26 -24.58
N ALA A 519 -10.24 9.28 -23.84
CA ALA A 519 -9.86 8.23 -22.89
C ALA A 519 -10.84 8.15 -21.70
N LEU A 520 -10.84 7.03 -20.96
CA LEU A 520 -11.41 7.02 -19.61
C LEU A 520 -10.55 7.89 -18.67
N PRO A 521 -11.14 8.52 -17.64
CA PRO A 521 -10.37 9.35 -16.71
C PRO A 521 -9.27 8.55 -16.01
N VAL A 522 -8.01 8.98 -16.12
CA VAL A 522 -6.92 8.42 -15.32
C VAL A 522 -7.09 8.91 -13.88
N ILE A 523 -6.86 8.07 -12.88
CA ILE A 523 -7.14 8.39 -11.47
C ILE A 523 -5.83 8.35 -10.68
N ALA A 524 -5.43 9.46 -10.06
CA ALA A 524 -4.34 9.46 -9.08
C ALA A 524 -4.91 9.67 -7.67
N ASN A 525 -4.59 8.76 -6.74
CA ASN A 525 -4.98 8.87 -5.34
C ASN A 525 -3.81 9.36 -4.46
N ILE A 526 -3.97 10.56 -3.90
CA ILE A 526 -3.01 11.24 -3.03
C ILE A 526 -3.46 11.11 -1.57
N THR A 527 -2.55 10.76 -0.67
CA THR A 527 -2.82 10.81 0.78
C THR A 527 -2.60 12.22 1.30
N ILE A 528 -3.61 12.77 1.98
CA ILE A 528 -3.48 14.00 2.77
C ILE A 528 -3.04 13.59 4.18
N LEU A 529 -1.92 14.11 4.67
CA LEU A 529 -1.51 13.97 6.07
C LEU A 529 -1.72 15.31 6.78
N ASN A 530 -2.33 15.28 7.95
CA ASN A 530 -2.65 16.43 8.78
C ASN A 530 -1.86 16.39 10.10
N GLY A 531 -0.77 17.15 10.19
CA GLY A 531 0.00 17.28 11.44
C GLY A 531 -0.52 18.35 12.41
N MET A 532 -1.62 19.05 12.07
CA MET A 532 -2.18 20.12 12.88
C MET A 532 -3.03 19.64 14.05
N GLY A 533 -3.71 18.50 13.91
CA GLY A 533 -4.55 17.87 14.93
C GLY A 533 -5.08 16.50 14.51
N VAL A 534 -5.64 15.74 15.46
CA VAL A 534 -6.15 14.36 15.26
C VAL A 534 -7.24 14.30 14.18
N SER A 535 -8.07 15.34 14.09
CA SER A 535 -9.04 15.54 13.02
C SER A 535 -8.79 16.86 12.30
N GLY A 536 -9.19 16.90 11.04
CA GLY A 536 -9.26 18.12 10.24
C GLY A 536 -10.42 18.07 9.27
N ARG A 537 -10.68 19.17 8.56
CA ARG A 537 -11.66 19.25 7.47
C ARG A 537 -11.07 19.93 6.26
N ILE A 538 -11.56 19.58 5.07
CA ILE A 538 -11.25 20.32 3.84
C ILE A 538 -12.21 21.51 3.75
N VAL A 539 -11.67 22.73 3.69
CA VAL A 539 -12.45 23.97 3.63
C VAL A 539 -12.64 24.39 2.18
N GLY A 540 -13.91 24.47 1.76
CA GLY A 540 -14.28 24.69 0.36
C GLY A 540 -14.20 23.41 -0.49
N LYS A 541 -14.10 23.58 -1.80
CA LYS A 541 -13.78 22.50 -2.74
C LYS A 541 -12.34 22.68 -3.22
N PRO A 542 -11.58 21.61 -3.53
CA PRO A 542 -10.32 21.75 -4.24
C PRO A 542 -10.53 22.47 -5.58
N GLU A 543 -9.62 23.35 -5.95
CA GLU A 543 -9.72 24.18 -7.16
C GLU A 543 -8.64 23.81 -8.16
N TRP A 544 -8.95 23.87 -9.45
CA TRP A 544 -8.00 23.65 -10.53
C TRP A 544 -7.47 24.98 -11.07
N HIS A 545 -6.16 25.20 -10.96
CA HIS A 545 -5.46 26.39 -11.43
C HIS A 545 -4.52 26.05 -12.60
N PRO A 546 -5.03 25.96 -13.84
CA PRO A 546 -4.20 25.71 -15.01
C PRO A 546 -3.34 26.92 -15.37
N TYR A 547 -2.05 26.70 -15.66
CA TYR A 547 -1.17 27.74 -16.20
C TYR A 547 -1.41 27.88 -17.70
N ILE A 548 -1.79 29.08 -18.16
CA ILE A 548 -2.06 29.33 -19.58
C ILE A 548 -0.81 29.25 -20.46
N PRO A 549 0.37 29.79 -20.07
CA PRO A 549 1.58 29.69 -20.89
C PRO A 549 2.06 28.24 -21.09
N GLU A 550 1.85 27.37 -20.11
CA GLU A 550 2.15 25.93 -20.18
C GLU A 550 0.90 25.07 -20.43
N HIS A 551 -0.06 25.59 -21.22
CA HIS A 551 -1.18 24.84 -21.81
C HIS A 551 -2.07 24.04 -20.82
N GLY A 552 -2.11 24.42 -19.54
CA GLY A 552 -2.89 23.73 -18.51
C GLY A 552 -4.39 23.64 -18.80
N HIS A 553 -4.93 24.56 -19.59
CA HIS A 553 -6.34 24.60 -19.99
C HIS A 553 -6.78 23.39 -20.83
N TYR A 554 -5.84 22.60 -21.38
CA TYR A 554 -6.14 21.34 -22.06
C TYR A 554 -6.40 20.15 -21.11
N LEU A 555 -6.27 20.34 -19.79
CA LEU A 555 -6.61 19.34 -18.77
C LEU A 555 -7.89 19.74 -18.02
N GLU A 556 -8.84 18.80 -17.98
CA GLU A 556 -10.01 18.85 -17.10
C GLU A 556 -9.77 17.92 -15.91
N LEU A 557 -10.08 18.40 -14.70
CA LEU A 557 -9.92 17.63 -13.46
C LEU A 557 -11.26 17.49 -12.73
N ALA A 558 -11.52 16.33 -12.15
CA ALA A 558 -12.56 16.14 -11.14
C ALA A 558 -11.97 15.58 -9.85
N PHE A 559 -12.59 15.88 -8.70
CA PHE A 559 -12.04 15.59 -7.38
C PHE A 559 -12.98 14.73 -6.52
N GLY A 560 -12.42 13.69 -5.90
CA GLY A 560 -13.07 12.91 -4.84
C GLY A 560 -12.28 13.04 -3.54
N TYR A 561 -12.93 13.43 -2.44
CA TYR A 561 -12.27 13.67 -1.15
C TYR A 561 -13.28 13.54 0.01
N PRO A 562 -12.84 13.23 1.24
CA PRO A 562 -13.70 13.21 2.41
C PRO A 562 -13.85 14.62 2.99
N GLU A 563 -15.00 14.94 3.57
CA GLU A 563 -15.20 16.21 4.30
C GLU A 563 -14.29 16.30 5.53
N VAL A 564 -14.11 15.19 6.24
CA VAL A 564 -13.33 15.06 7.49
C VAL A 564 -12.13 14.15 7.27
N LEU A 565 -10.96 14.61 7.73
CA LEU A 565 -9.72 13.83 7.83
C LEU A 565 -9.67 13.21 9.23
N TRP A 566 -9.64 11.89 9.34
CA TRP A 566 -9.52 11.17 10.62
C TRP A 566 -8.99 9.73 10.42
N PRO A 567 -8.12 9.23 11.31
CA PRO A 567 -7.33 9.96 12.30
C PRO A 567 -6.04 10.47 11.63
N TRP A 568 -5.71 11.74 11.72
CA TRP A 568 -4.50 12.35 11.12
C TRP A 568 -4.37 12.31 9.58
N SER A 569 -5.16 11.53 8.84
CA SER A 569 -5.10 11.49 7.37
C SER A 569 -6.45 11.48 6.66
N GLY A 570 -6.38 11.59 5.33
CA GLY A 570 -7.48 11.38 4.40
C GLY A 570 -6.93 11.25 2.98
N PHE A 571 -7.78 11.47 1.97
CA PHE A 571 -7.40 11.30 0.56
C PHE A 571 -7.87 12.45 -0.33
N LEU A 572 -7.19 12.62 -1.45
CA LEU A 572 -7.64 13.36 -2.62
C LEU A 572 -7.48 12.43 -3.83
N SER A 573 -8.59 12.02 -4.42
CA SER A 573 -8.65 11.41 -5.75
C SER A 573 -8.70 12.52 -6.79
N ILE A 574 -7.84 12.45 -7.80
CA ILE A 574 -7.86 13.35 -8.96
C ILE A 574 -8.10 12.51 -10.22
N HIS A 575 -9.19 12.82 -10.91
CA HIS A 575 -9.57 12.22 -12.18
C HIS A 575 -9.14 13.16 -13.31
N PHE A 576 -8.32 12.69 -14.23
CA PHE A 576 -7.72 13.46 -15.33
C PHE A 576 -8.42 13.16 -16.66
N LEU A 577 -8.85 14.21 -17.36
CA LEU A 577 -9.35 14.13 -18.73
C LEU A 577 -8.73 15.25 -19.59
N VAL A 578 -8.77 15.09 -20.92
CA VAL A 578 -8.21 16.03 -21.90
C VAL A 578 -9.34 16.66 -22.70
N THR A 579 -9.33 17.99 -22.83
CA THR A 579 -10.38 18.75 -23.54
C THR A 579 -10.51 18.33 -25.01
N ALA A 580 -11.67 18.56 -25.60
CA ALA A 580 -11.90 18.30 -27.04
C ALA A 580 -10.99 19.14 -27.95
N GLU A 581 -10.59 20.34 -27.50
CA GLU A 581 -9.67 21.23 -28.23
C GLU A 581 -8.28 20.59 -28.42
N ALA A 582 -7.82 19.81 -27.44
CA ALA A 582 -6.53 19.12 -27.47
C ALA A 582 -6.55 17.76 -28.17
N ALA A 583 -7.66 17.35 -28.79
CA ALA A 583 -7.80 16.03 -29.44
C ALA A 583 -6.80 15.77 -30.58
N GLN A 584 -6.18 16.82 -31.15
CA GLN A 584 -5.12 16.74 -32.15
C GLN A 584 -3.81 17.43 -31.70
N TRP A 585 -3.65 17.71 -30.41
CA TRP A 585 -2.50 18.42 -29.85
C TRP A 585 -1.47 17.46 -29.24
N GLU A 586 -0.19 17.77 -29.40
CA GLU A 586 0.89 17.12 -28.64
C GLU A 586 1.67 18.17 -27.83
N GLY A 587 1.93 17.87 -26.56
CA GLY A 587 2.73 18.74 -25.72
C GLY A 587 2.71 18.36 -24.25
N ILE A 588 3.10 19.30 -23.39
CA ILE A 588 3.07 19.18 -21.93
C ILE A 588 2.12 20.24 -21.39
N ALA A 589 1.08 19.81 -20.67
CA ALA A 589 0.16 20.68 -19.96
C ALA A 589 0.52 20.74 -18.47
N GLN A 590 0.48 21.94 -17.86
CA GLN A 590 0.84 22.17 -16.46
C GLN A 590 -0.17 23.06 -15.71
N GLY A 591 -0.30 22.81 -14.41
CA GLY A 591 -1.11 23.62 -13.48
C GLY A 591 -0.86 23.20 -12.03
N HIS A 592 -1.68 23.69 -11.10
CA HIS A 592 -1.73 23.15 -9.74
C HIS A 592 -3.15 23.04 -9.19
N VAL A 593 -3.36 22.13 -8.24
CA VAL A 593 -4.58 22.06 -7.44
C VAL A 593 -4.34 22.76 -6.11
N SER A 594 -5.21 23.67 -5.72
CA SER A 594 -5.26 24.25 -4.36
C SER A 594 -6.32 23.57 -3.52
N LEU A 595 -6.03 23.34 -2.23
CA LEU A 595 -7.05 23.04 -1.21
C LEU A 595 -6.60 23.53 0.16
N THR A 596 -7.55 23.89 1.02
CA THR A 596 -7.27 24.32 2.39
C THR A 596 -7.69 23.23 3.36
N VAL A 597 -6.75 22.76 4.20
CA VAL A 597 -7.07 21.93 5.36
C VAL A 597 -7.18 22.84 6.59
N GLU A 598 -8.24 22.67 7.37
CA GLU A 598 -8.41 23.30 8.68
C GLU A 598 -8.45 22.26 9.79
N SER A 599 -7.98 22.60 10.98
CA SER A 599 -8.05 21.79 12.19
C SER A 599 -8.33 22.67 13.40
N SER A 600 -8.82 22.06 14.47
CA SER A 600 -9.07 22.75 15.74
C SER A 600 -7.83 23.50 16.25
N PRO A 601 -8.00 24.57 17.04
CA PRO A 601 -6.89 25.25 17.70
C PRO A 601 -6.04 24.30 18.55
N GLY A 602 -4.74 24.56 18.64
CA GLY A 602 -3.85 23.87 19.58
C GLY A 602 -4.07 24.28 21.04
N GLU A 603 -3.34 23.63 21.96
CA GLU A 603 -3.33 23.98 23.37
C GLU A 603 -2.83 25.43 23.56
N GLY A 604 -3.72 26.33 24.01
CA GLY A 604 -3.42 27.75 24.19
C GLY A 604 -3.68 28.64 22.96
N GLU A 605 -4.16 28.08 21.85
CA GLU A 605 -4.59 28.82 20.66
C GLU A 605 -6.12 29.03 20.70
N VAL A 606 -6.60 30.10 20.08
CA VAL A 606 -8.05 30.41 19.94
C VAL A 606 -8.52 30.22 18.49
N GLU A 607 -7.69 30.58 17.53
CA GLU A 607 -7.99 30.48 16.09
C GLU A 607 -7.70 29.07 15.55
N PRO A 608 -8.48 28.57 14.57
CA PRO A 608 -8.27 27.26 13.98
C PRO A 608 -7.01 27.24 13.11
N ARG A 609 -6.26 26.13 13.18
CA ARG A 609 -5.05 25.92 12.39
C ARG A 609 -5.41 25.68 10.93
N ARG A 610 -4.88 26.48 10.00
CA ARG A 610 -5.11 26.36 8.55
C ARG A 610 -3.82 26.09 7.80
N SER A 611 -3.89 25.20 6.81
CA SER A 611 -2.78 24.84 5.93
C SER A 611 -3.27 24.80 4.48
N ASN A 612 -2.79 25.74 3.68
CA ASN A 612 -3.11 25.85 2.26
C ASN A 612 -2.11 24.99 1.48
N LEU A 613 -2.61 23.98 0.79
CA LEU A 613 -1.80 23.03 0.02
C LEU A 613 -1.87 23.39 -1.46
N LYS A 614 -0.74 23.22 -2.16
CA LYS A 614 -0.66 23.30 -3.62
C LYS A 614 -0.03 22.02 -4.16
N LEU A 615 -0.76 21.29 -5.01
CA LEU A 615 -0.27 20.09 -5.70
C LEU A 615 0.09 20.44 -7.15
N PRO A 616 1.38 20.48 -7.54
CA PRO A 616 1.78 20.65 -8.93
C PRO A 616 1.36 19.46 -9.79
N ILE A 617 0.77 19.74 -10.96
CA ILE A 617 0.34 18.76 -11.96
C ILE A 617 0.99 19.06 -13.30
N LYS A 618 1.66 18.06 -13.86
CA LYS A 618 2.29 18.10 -15.19
C LYS A 618 1.99 16.79 -15.90
N ALA A 619 1.44 16.87 -17.10
CA ALA A 619 1.11 15.69 -17.92
C ALA A 619 1.55 15.89 -19.37
N LYS A 620 2.02 14.82 -20.02
CA LYS A 620 2.12 14.80 -21.48
C LYS A 620 0.75 14.50 -22.07
N ILE A 621 0.33 15.32 -23.02
CA ILE A 621 -0.84 15.07 -23.87
C ILE A 621 -0.34 14.67 -25.28
N ILE A 622 -1.07 13.76 -25.93
CA ILE A 622 -0.90 13.40 -27.35
C ILE A 622 -2.23 13.48 -28.10
N PRO A 623 -2.22 13.55 -29.45
CA PRO A 623 -3.41 13.40 -30.27
C PRO A 623 -4.10 12.05 -29.99
N THR A 624 -5.43 12.03 -30.04
CA THR A 624 -6.23 10.82 -29.78
C THR A 624 -5.75 9.64 -30.65
N PRO A 625 -5.24 8.55 -30.04
CA PRO A 625 -4.76 7.39 -30.79
C PRO A 625 -5.87 6.74 -31.63
N PRO A 626 -5.54 6.12 -32.78
CA PRO A 626 -6.50 5.37 -33.57
C PRO A 626 -7.24 4.34 -32.73
N ARG A 627 -8.56 4.19 -32.95
CA ARG A 627 -9.42 3.22 -32.24
C ARG A 627 -8.82 1.81 -32.16
N SER A 628 -8.18 1.34 -33.24
CA SER A 628 -7.49 0.05 -33.34
C SER A 628 -6.23 -0.10 -32.47
N LYS A 629 -5.81 0.95 -31.76
CA LYS A 629 -4.76 0.91 -30.74
C LYS A 629 -5.27 1.15 -29.32
N ARG A 630 -6.58 1.31 -29.11
CA ARG A 630 -7.20 1.58 -27.80
C ARG A 630 -7.87 0.32 -27.26
N ILE A 631 -7.42 -0.14 -26.10
CA ILE A 631 -7.86 -1.35 -25.42
C ILE A 631 -8.49 -0.97 -24.08
N LEU A 632 -9.68 -1.47 -23.81
CA LEU A 632 -10.34 -1.34 -22.52
C LEU A 632 -10.08 -2.63 -21.72
N TRP A 633 -9.45 -2.52 -20.55
CA TRP A 633 -9.31 -3.62 -19.59
C TRP A 633 -10.51 -3.58 -18.64
N ASP A 634 -11.26 -4.68 -18.56
CA ASP A 634 -12.32 -4.82 -17.57
C ASP A 634 -11.74 -5.06 -16.18
N GLN A 635 -11.93 -4.11 -15.27
CA GLN A 635 -11.57 -4.25 -13.86
C GLN A 635 -12.80 -4.45 -12.96
N TYR A 636 -13.99 -4.11 -13.48
CA TYR A 636 -15.23 -4.12 -12.70
C TYR A 636 -15.67 -5.54 -12.38
N HIS A 637 -15.34 -6.51 -13.25
CA HIS A 637 -15.74 -7.91 -13.09
C HIS A 637 -14.67 -8.83 -12.44
N ASN A 638 -13.55 -8.29 -11.93
CA ASN A 638 -12.71 -8.99 -10.95
C ASN A 638 -13.26 -8.77 -9.51
N LEU A 639 -12.97 -9.69 -8.59
CA LEU A 639 -13.42 -9.74 -7.20
C LEU A 639 -12.25 -9.65 -6.21
N ARG A 640 -11.63 -8.47 -6.19
CA ARG A 640 -10.53 -8.09 -5.27
C ARG A 640 -10.62 -8.75 -3.88
N TYR A 641 -9.66 -9.64 -3.61
CA TYR A 641 -9.49 -10.32 -2.32
C TYR A 641 -9.05 -9.40 -1.16
N PRO A 642 -9.38 -9.76 0.10
CA PRO A 642 -10.51 -10.58 0.54
C PRO A 642 -11.85 -9.91 0.18
N PRO A 643 -12.83 -10.71 -0.28
CA PRO A 643 -13.72 -11.27 0.75
C PRO A 643 -14.09 -12.76 0.64
N GLY A 644 -13.87 -13.45 -0.49
CA GLY A 644 -14.30 -14.84 -0.74
C GLY A 644 -13.16 -15.86 -0.86
N TYR A 645 -13.50 -17.12 -1.17
CA TYR A 645 -12.49 -18.09 -1.66
C TYR A 645 -12.47 -18.06 -3.20
N PHE A 646 -11.49 -17.31 -3.72
CA PHE A 646 -11.08 -17.34 -5.12
C PHE A 646 -9.77 -18.13 -5.25
N PRO A 647 -9.78 -19.33 -5.85
CA PRO A 647 -8.61 -20.17 -6.00
C PRO A 647 -7.74 -19.74 -7.18
N ARG A 648 -6.42 -19.92 -7.04
CA ARG A 648 -5.46 -19.73 -8.14
C ARG A 648 -5.86 -20.52 -9.39
N ASP A 649 -5.57 -19.95 -10.57
CA ASP A 649 -5.70 -20.60 -11.88
C ASP A 649 -5.03 -21.99 -11.85
N ASN A 650 -3.79 -22.05 -11.37
CA ASN A 650 -2.92 -23.20 -11.60
C ASN A 650 -2.93 -24.18 -10.44
N LEU A 651 -3.81 -25.18 -10.54
CA LEU A 651 -4.06 -26.23 -9.55
C LEU A 651 -2.83 -27.10 -9.17
N LYS A 652 -1.69 -26.96 -9.84
CA LYS A 652 -0.41 -27.53 -9.36
C LYS A 652 0.11 -26.83 -8.10
N ILE A 653 -0.27 -25.58 -7.88
CA ILE A 653 0.25 -24.72 -6.83
C ILE A 653 -0.52 -24.98 -5.53
N LYS A 654 0.20 -25.49 -4.53
CA LYS A 654 -0.37 -26.04 -3.29
C LYS A 654 0.20 -25.37 -2.03
N THR A 655 1.02 -24.34 -2.22
CA THR A 655 1.69 -23.58 -1.15
C THR A 655 0.97 -22.30 -0.77
N ASP A 656 0.12 -21.80 -1.66
CA ASP A 656 -0.80 -20.69 -1.50
C ASP A 656 -2.02 -21.01 -2.39
N PRO A 657 -3.22 -21.25 -1.83
CA PRO A 657 -4.39 -21.69 -2.59
C PRO A 657 -5.31 -20.55 -3.03
N LEU A 658 -5.05 -19.31 -2.60
CA LEU A 658 -5.89 -18.13 -2.83
C LEU A 658 -5.18 -17.17 -3.78
N ASP A 659 -5.88 -16.47 -4.66
CA ASP A 659 -5.30 -15.25 -5.22
C ASP A 659 -5.46 -14.05 -4.29
N TRP A 660 -4.37 -13.31 -4.15
CA TRP A 660 -4.21 -12.14 -3.28
C TRP A 660 -3.81 -10.90 -4.09
N SER A 661 -3.65 -11.03 -5.41
CA SER A 661 -3.05 -10.04 -6.29
C SER A 661 -3.99 -8.89 -6.68
N GLY A 662 -5.30 -9.14 -6.61
CA GLY A 662 -6.34 -8.17 -6.92
C GLY A 662 -6.45 -7.84 -8.41
N ASP A 663 -5.79 -8.65 -9.25
CA ASP A 663 -6.13 -8.95 -10.64
C ASP A 663 -6.33 -7.68 -11.46
N HIS A 664 -5.32 -6.83 -11.33
CA HIS A 664 -5.27 -5.49 -11.84
C HIS A 664 -4.07 -5.34 -12.76
N ILE A 665 -4.29 -4.64 -13.86
CA ILE A 665 -3.33 -4.47 -14.95
C ILE A 665 -1.96 -3.86 -14.54
N HIS A 666 -1.87 -3.31 -13.33
CA HIS A 666 -0.62 -2.78 -12.75
C HIS A 666 -0.04 -3.60 -11.58
N THR A 667 -0.72 -4.64 -11.07
CA THR A 667 -0.19 -5.51 -9.99
C THR A 667 0.47 -6.76 -10.59
N ASN A 668 -0.32 -7.79 -10.87
CA ASN A 668 0.15 -9.10 -11.35
C ASN A 668 0.17 -9.19 -12.89
N PHE A 669 -0.75 -8.53 -13.59
CA PHE A 669 -0.70 -8.38 -15.05
C PHE A 669 0.23 -7.25 -15.53
N LYS A 670 1.14 -6.77 -14.68
CA LYS A 670 2.06 -5.65 -14.97
C LYS A 670 2.94 -5.86 -16.20
N ASP A 671 3.51 -7.05 -16.39
CA ASP A 671 4.42 -7.28 -17.51
C ASP A 671 3.65 -7.51 -18.83
N MET A 672 2.41 -8.00 -18.75
CA MET A 672 1.44 -8.00 -19.85
C MET A 672 1.12 -6.56 -20.30
N TYR A 673 0.83 -5.66 -19.36
CA TYR A 673 0.65 -4.23 -19.62
C TYR A 673 1.88 -3.62 -20.31
N GLN A 674 3.08 -3.87 -19.78
CA GLN A 674 4.32 -3.38 -20.41
C GLN A 674 4.51 -3.94 -21.83
N HIS A 675 4.20 -5.22 -22.06
CA HIS A 675 4.25 -5.83 -23.38
C HIS A 675 3.32 -5.13 -24.38
N LEU A 676 2.07 -4.88 -24.01
CA LEU A 676 1.09 -4.19 -24.87
C LEU A 676 1.47 -2.71 -25.11
N ARG A 677 1.91 -1.98 -24.07
CA ARG A 677 2.43 -0.60 -24.21
C ARG A 677 3.63 -0.53 -25.16
N ASN A 678 4.55 -1.50 -25.09
CA ASN A 678 5.71 -1.59 -25.99
C ASN A 678 5.32 -1.87 -27.46
N HIS A 679 4.15 -2.46 -27.71
CA HIS A 679 3.57 -2.62 -29.06
C HIS A 679 2.66 -1.45 -29.47
N GLY A 680 2.70 -0.33 -28.73
CA GLY A 680 1.99 0.91 -29.05
C GLY A 680 0.48 0.86 -28.84
N TYR A 681 -0.02 -0.05 -28.00
CA TYR A 681 -1.43 -0.04 -27.58
C TYR A 681 -1.60 0.83 -26.33
N TYR A 682 -2.70 1.59 -26.30
CA TYR A 682 -3.15 2.40 -25.17
C TYR A 682 -4.21 1.60 -24.43
N ILE A 683 -4.14 1.62 -23.10
CA ILE A 683 -4.94 0.73 -22.26
C ILE A 683 -5.59 1.54 -21.14
N GLU A 684 -6.90 1.41 -21.03
CA GLU A 684 -7.73 2.11 -20.07
C GLU A 684 -8.39 1.12 -19.10
N VAL A 685 -8.54 1.50 -17.83
CA VAL A 685 -9.07 0.62 -16.76
C VAL A 685 -10.55 0.92 -16.55
N LEU A 686 -11.42 -0.05 -16.82
CA LEU A 686 -12.87 0.06 -16.66
C LEU A 686 -13.29 -0.36 -15.24
N GLY A 687 -13.42 0.62 -14.33
CA GLY A 687 -13.82 0.40 -12.94
C GLY A 687 -15.34 0.46 -12.67
N PHE A 688 -16.19 0.33 -13.69
CA PHE A 688 -17.64 0.49 -13.61
C PHE A 688 -18.39 -0.34 -14.68
N PRO A 689 -19.72 -0.58 -14.55
CA PRO A 689 -20.48 -1.44 -15.47
C PRO A 689 -20.36 -1.08 -16.95
N PHE A 690 -20.52 -2.08 -17.82
CA PHE A 690 -20.42 -1.94 -19.27
C PHE A 690 -21.40 -0.90 -19.82
N THR A 691 -22.57 -0.71 -19.19
CA THR A 691 -23.58 0.29 -19.55
C THR A 691 -23.07 1.74 -19.53
N CYS A 692 -21.95 2.01 -18.85
CA CYS A 692 -21.47 3.37 -18.56
C CYS A 692 -20.28 3.86 -19.42
N PHE A 693 -19.76 3.06 -20.36
CA PHE A 693 -18.73 3.52 -21.33
C PHE A 693 -19.25 3.57 -22.76
N ASP A 694 -18.70 4.46 -23.60
CA ASP A 694 -18.94 4.46 -25.04
C ASP A 694 -17.93 3.54 -25.77
N ALA A 695 -18.43 2.53 -26.47
CA ALA A 695 -17.63 1.56 -27.21
C ALA A 695 -17.13 2.06 -28.58
N GLN A 696 -17.65 3.18 -29.10
CA GLN A 696 -17.13 3.76 -30.34
C GLN A 696 -15.68 4.23 -30.16
N ASN A 697 -15.30 4.63 -28.95
CA ASN A 697 -13.95 5.03 -28.59
C ASN A 697 -12.90 3.89 -28.60
N TYR A 698 -13.28 2.63 -28.38
CA TYR A 698 -12.35 1.53 -28.12
C TYR A 698 -12.39 0.46 -29.22
N GLY A 699 -11.22 -0.06 -29.61
CA GLY A 699 -11.13 -1.12 -30.62
C GLY A 699 -11.30 -2.52 -30.04
N THR A 700 -10.94 -2.74 -28.78
CA THR A 700 -11.02 -4.04 -28.12
C THR A 700 -11.32 -3.89 -26.63
N LEU A 701 -12.25 -4.71 -26.13
CA LEU A 701 -12.45 -4.98 -24.71
C LEU A 701 -11.70 -6.28 -24.37
N LEU A 702 -10.83 -6.20 -23.37
CA LEU A 702 -10.00 -7.29 -22.87
C LEU A 702 -10.59 -7.78 -21.55
N LEU A 703 -11.04 -9.03 -21.55
CA LEU A 703 -11.72 -9.73 -20.46
C LEU A 703 -10.76 -10.82 -19.97
N VAL A 704 -10.24 -10.71 -18.74
CA VAL A 704 -9.19 -11.59 -18.21
C VAL A 704 -9.50 -11.92 -16.76
N ASP A 705 -9.52 -13.22 -16.45
CA ASP A 705 -9.83 -13.80 -15.13
C ASP A 705 -11.00 -13.12 -14.38
N LEU A 706 -12.21 -13.29 -14.94
CA LEU A 706 -13.40 -12.61 -14.45
C LEU A 706 -14.22 -13.53 -13.54
N GLU A 707 -14.39 -13.10 -12.29
CA GLU A 707 -15.01 -13.86 -11.20
C GLU A 707 -16.44 -13.40 -10.87
N GLU A 708 -16.77 -12.16 -11.24
CA GLU A 708 -18.05 -11.50 -11.01
C GLU A 708 -19.15 -11.98 -11.98
N GLU A 709 -20.39 -11.63 -11.64
CA GLU A 709 -21.58 -11.84 -12.47
C GLU A 709 -21.89 -10.58 -13.31
N TYR A 710 -22.85 -10.64 -14.24
CA TYR A 710 -23.20 -9.50 -15.11
C TYR A 710 -24.66 -9.08 -14.95
N PHE A 711 -24.95 -7.79 -15.06
CA PHE A 711 -26.33 -7.30 -15.15
C PHE A 711 -26.94 -7.60 -16.55
N PRO A 712 -28.23 -7.96 -16.67
CA PRO A 712 -28.88 -8.22 -17.97
C PRO A 712 -28.76 -7.06 -18.97
N GLU A 713 -28.74 -5.82 -18.46
CA GLU A 713 -28.54 -4.59 -19.22
C GLU A 713 -27.15 -4.54 -19.88
N GLU A 714 -26.13 -5.09 -19.24
CA GLU A 714 -24.76 -5.16 -19.77
C GLU A 714 -24.65 -6.16 -20.91
N LEU A 715 -25.26 -7.34 -20.80
CA LEU A 715 -25.37 -8.31 -21.90
C LEU A 715 -26.03 -7.66 -23.13
N ALA A 716 -27.16 -6.98 -22.91
CA ALA A 716 -27.90 -6.29 -23.96
C ALA A 716 -27.15 -5.07 -24.54
N LYS A 717 -26.22 -4.47 -23.80
CA LYS A 717 -25.39 -3.34 -24.24
C LYS A 717 -24.13 -3.82 -24.97
N LEU A 718 -23.36 -4.74 -24.38
CA LEU A 718 -22.16 -5.31 -24.99
C LEU A 718 -22.47 -5.97 -26.34
N ARG A 719 -23.60 -6.69 -26.46
CA ARG A 719 -24.04 -7.27 -27.73
C ARG A 719 -24.13 -6.21 -28.84
N ARG A 720 -24.79 -5.09 -28.57
CA ARG A 720 -24.95 -3.98 -29.54
C ARG A 720 -23.62 -3.34 -29.88
N ASP A 721 -22.74 -3.15 -28.90
CA ASP A 721 -21.40 -2.61 -29.11
C ASP A 721 -20.56 -3.50 -30.03
N VAL A 722 -20.64 -4.83 -29.85
CA VAL A 722 -19.94 -5.81 -30.67
C VAL A 722 -20.54 -5.92 -32.08
N GLU A 723 -21.86 -5.86 -32.22
CA GLU A 723 -22.52 -5.73 -33.53
C GLU A 723 -22.05 -4.43 -34.25
N ASN A 724 -21.84 -3.34 -33.50
CA ASN A 724 -21.30 -2.06 -33.97
C ASN A 724 -19.76 -2.01 -34.10
N GLY A 725 -19.05 -3.13 -33.93
CA GLY A 725 -17.61 -3.21 -34.23
C GLY A 725 -16.65 -3.05 -33.04
N LEU A 726 -17.11 -3.15 -31.79
CA LEU A 726 -16.22 -3.47 -30.66
C LEU A 726 -15.79 -4.94 -30.77
N SER A 727 -14.51 -5.24 -30.57
CA SER A 727 -14.04 -6.63 -30.50
C SER A 727 -13.78 -7.07 -29.05
N LEU A 728 -13.94 -8.36 -28.76
CA LEU A 728 -13.65 -8.96 -27.46
C LEU A 728 -12.41 -9.86 -27.56
N VAL A 729 -11.56 -9.82 -26.54
CA VAL A 729 -10.51 -10.81 -26.30
C VAL A 729 -10.72 -11.35 -24.89
N VAL A 730 -11.00 -12.65 -24.78
CA VAL A 730 -11.33 -13.33 -23.52
C VAL A 730 -10.22 -14.31 -23.16
N PHE A 731 -9.64 -14.15 -21.98
CA PHE A 731 -8.85 -15.15 -21.28
C PHE A 731 -9.66 -15.58 -20.06
N ALA A 732 -10.13 -16.82 -20.07
CA ALA A 732 -10.84 -17.45 -18.96
C ALA A 732 -9.99 -18.57 -18.38
N ASP A 733 -10.36 -19.10 -17.23
CA ASP A 733 -9.64 -20.19 -16.54
C ASP A 733 -10.59 -21.31 -16.13
N TRP A 734 -10.08 -22.35 -15.48
CA TRP A 734 -10.89 -23.52 -15.12
C TRP A 734 -12.10 -23.19 -14.24
N TYR A 735 -13.15 -23.98 -14.42
CA TYR A 735 -14.29 -24.06 -13.50
C TYR A 735 -14.77 -25.50 -13.46
N ASN A 736 -14.73 -26.15 -12.29
CA ASN A 736 -15.29 -27.48 -12.14
C ASN A 736 -15.81 -27.71 -10.71
N VAL A 737 -17.12 -27.91 -10.57
CA VAL A 737 -17.79 -28.04 -9.27
C VAL A 737 -17.25 -29.23 -8.44
N SER A 738 -16.84 -30.31 -9.08
CA SER A 738 -16.25 -31.48 -8.39
C SER A 738 -14.83 -31.20 -7.91
N VAL A 739 -14.02 -30.49 -8.70
CA VAL A 739 -12.68 -30.03 -8.30
C VAL A 739 -12.78 -28.99 -7.19
N MET A 740 -13.64 -27.97 -7.33
CA MET A 740 -13.92 -26.96 -6.27
C MET A 740 -14.27 -27.63 -4.94
N ARG A 741 -15.19 -28.60 -4.95
CA ARG A 741 -15.60 -29.38 -3.77
C ARG A 741 -14.51 -30.30 -3.22
N LYS A 742 -13.39 -30.50 -3.93
CA LYS A 742 -12.22 -31.29 -3.52
C LYS A 742 -11.02 -30.46 -3.09
N ILE A 743 -10.77 -29.31 -3.71
CA ILE A 743 -9.71 -28.36 -3.29
C ILE A 743 -10.12 -27.52 -2.07
N LYS A 744 -11.40 -27.58 -1.67
CA LYS A 744 -11.85 -27.02 -0.39
C LYS A 744 -10.89 -27.42 0.73
N PHE A 745 -10.40 -26.43 1.48
CA PHE A 745 -9.57 -26.68 2.65
C PHE A 745 -10.40 -26.57 3.92
N PHE A 746 -10.07 -27.38 4.92
CA PHE A 746 -10.51 -27.07 6.27
C PHE A 746 -9.60 -25.95 6.75
N ASP A 747 -10.11 -24.74 6.62
CA ASP A 747 -9.52 -23.55 7.17
C ASP A 747 -9.50 -23.75 8.70
N GLU A 748 -8.32 -24.02 9.28
CA GLU A 748 -8.14 -24.37 10.70
C GLU A 748 -8.45 -23.23 11.69
N ASN A 749 -7.95 -22.03 11.44
CA ASN A 749 -8.78 -21.16 10.60
C ASN A 749 -10.06 -20.56 11.18
N THR A 750 -10.98 -20.20 10.30
CA THR A 750 -12.41 -20.00 10.57
C THR A 750 -13.13 -21.24 11.11
N ARG A 751 -12.47 -22.40 11.10
CA ARG A 751 -13.03 -23.73 11.42
C ARG A 751 -14.27 -24.04 10.58
N GLN A 752 -14.43 -23.39 9.43
CA GLN A 752 -15.37 -23.73 8.37
C GLN A 752 -14.60 -24.43 7.24
N TRP A 753 -15.30 -25.21 6.43
CA TRP A 753 -14.74 -25.63 5.15
C TRP A 753 -14.83 -24.44 4.20
N TRP A 754 -13.69 -23.86 3.84
CA TRP A 754 -13.63 -22.88 2.75
C TRP A 754 -13.74 -23.68 1.46
N MET A 755 -14.86 -23.50 0.76
CA MET A 755 -15.10 -24.03 -0.59
C MET A 755 -14.98 -22.86 -1.57
N PRO A 756 -14.35 -23.04 -2.75
CA PRO A 756 -14.29 -22.00 -3.76
C PRO A 756 -15.68 -21.48 -4.11
N ASP A 757 -15.82 -20.16 -4.19
CA ASP A 757 -17.08 -19.52 -4.57
C ASP A 757 -17.29 -19.55 -6.10
N THR A 758 -16.20 -19.59 -6.85
CA THR A 758 -16.10 -19.90 -8.29
C THR A 758 -14.88 -20.81 -8.58
N GLY A 759 -14.56 -21.06 -9.85
CA GLY A 759 -13.30 -21.69 -10.30
C GLY A 759 -12.12 -20.72 -10.15
N GLY A 760 -11.16 -20.72 -11.08
CA GLY A 760 -10.35 -19.50 -11.29
C GLY A 760 -11.31 -18.40 -11.75
N SER A 761 -11.74 -18.49 -13.01
CA SER A 761 -12.79 -17.63 -13.55
C SER A 761 -14.22 -18.14 -13.31
N ASN A 762 -15.22 -17.24 -13.31
CA ASN A 762 -16.65 -17.54 -13.33
C ASN A 762 -17.12 -17.90 -14.75
N VAL A 763 -16.70 -19.08 -15.21
CA VAL A 763 -17.07 -19.64 -16.52
C VAL A 763 -18.60 -19.67 -16.75
N PRO A 764 -19.48 -19.95 -15.77
CA PRO A 764 -20.92 -19.78 -15.94
C PRO A 764 -21.35 -18.36 -16.34
N ALA A 765 -20.82 -17.32 -15.69
CA ALA A 765 -21.12 -15.93 -16.05
C ALA A 765 -20.53 -15.54 -17.42
N ILE A 766 -19.31 -15.99 -17.73
CA ILE A 766 -18.68 -15.80 -19.05
C ILE A 766 -19.48 -16.49 -20.16
N ASN A 767 -20.07 -17.66 -19.88
CA ASN A 767 -20.95 -18.37 -20.81
C ASN A 767 -22.27 -17.63 -21.04
N ASP A 768 -22.88 -17.07 -20.00
CA ASP A 768 -24.09 -16.26 -20.14
C ASP A 768 -23.81 -14.98 -20.96
N LEU A 769 -22.65 -14.35 -20.76
CA LEU A 769 -22.17 -13.20 -21.55
C LEU A 769 -21.97 -13.55 -23.04
N LEU A 770 -21.31 -14.67 -23.32
CA LEU A 770 -20.95 -15.10 -24.68
C LEU A 770 -22.08 -15.85 -25.43
N SER A 771 -23.16 -16.18 -24.73
CA SER A 771 -24.31 -16.96 -25.23
C SER A 771 -24.88 -16.44 -26.56
N SER A 772 -24.92 -15.13 -26.76
CA SER A 772 -25.45 -14.48 -27.97
C SER A 772 -24.71 -14.83 -29.27
N TRP A 773 -23.50 -15.38 -29.19
CA TRP A 773 -22.69 -15.80 -30.35
C TRP A 773 -22.53 -17.32 -30.47
N ASN A 774 -23.30 -18.11 -29.71
CA ASN A 774 -23.18 -19.57 -29.61
C ASN A 774 -21.75 -20.06 -29.25
N ILE A 775 -21.06 -19.28 -28.40
CA ILE A 775 -19.80 -19.65 -27.79
C ILE A 775 -20.08 -20.18 -26.38
N GLY A 776 -19.35 -21.22 -25.96
CA GLY A 776 -19.47 -21.75 -24.61
C GLY A 776 -18.25 -22.58 -24.19
N LEU A 777 -17.75 -22.31 -23.00
CA LEU A 777 -16.66 -22.98 -22.30
C LEU A 777 -17.20 -24.13 -21.42
N GLY A 778 -16.40 -25.18 -21.25
CA GLY A 778 -16.77 -26.40 -20.53
C GLY A 778 -16.40 -26.39 -19.05
N ASP A 779 -16.65 -27.52 -18.38
CA ASP A 779 -16.24 -27.79 -17.00
C ASP A 779 -15.00 -28.68 -16.89
N HIS A 780 -14.48 -29.22 -17.99
CA HIS A 780 -13.26 -30.03 -17.97
C HIS A 780 -12.01 -29.15 -17.82
N VAL A 781 -11.08 -29.60 -16.97
CA VAL A 781 -9.85 -28.87 -16.63
C VAL A 781 -8.63 -29.58 -17.21
N TYR A 782 -7.83 -28.86 -18.00
CA TYR A 782 -6.74 -29.43 -18.79
C TYR A 782 -5.38 -28.79 -18.48
N GLU A 783 -4.32 -29.58 -18.66
CA GLU A 783 -2.94 -29.11 -18.60
C GLU A 783 -2.07 -29.70 -19.73
N GLY A 784 -0.92 -29.08 -20.01
CA GLY A 784 0.13 -29.74 -20.81
C GLY A 784 1.04 -28.79 -21.59
N GLU A 785 2.22 -29.26 -21.97
CA GLU A 785 3.05 -28.56 -22.94
C GLU A 785 2.56 -28.81 -24.38
N PHE A 786 2.51 -27.75 -25.18
CA PHE A 786 2.19 -27.81 -26.60
C PHE A 786 2.97 -26.74 -27.39
N SER A 787 2.72 -26.61 -28.69
CA SER A 787 3.31 -25.53 -29.50
C SER A 787 2.33 -25.01 -30.56
N ILE A 788 2.53 -23.75 -30.97
CA ILE A 788 1.80 -23.08 -32.06
C ILE A 788 2.84 -22.36 -32.92
N GLY A 789 3.09 -22.89 -34.13
CA GLY A 789 4.32 -22.59 -34.86
C GLY A 789 5.55 -22.91 -34.01
N ASP A 790 6.54 -22.02 -34.03
CA ASP A 790 7.78 -22.16 -33.24
C ASP A 790 7.60 -21.87 -31.73
N HIS A 791 6.45 -21.36 -31.30
CA HIS A 791 6.23 -20.96 -29.91
C HIS A 791 5.85 -22.16 -29.04
N LYS A 792 6.67 -22.43 -28.01
CA LYS A 792 6.38 -23.45 -26.99
C LYS A 792 5.52 -22.86 -25.88
N MET A 793 4.36 -23.47 -25.65
CA MET A 793 3.41 -23.06 -24.62
C MET A 793 3.34 -24.08 -23.47
N TYR A 794 2.56 -23.74 -22.46
CA TYR A 794 2.09 -24.64 -21.41
C TYR A 794 0.66 -24.22 -21.07
N TYR A 795 -0.30 -25.15 -21.07
CA TYR A 795 -1.67 -24.94 -20.62
C TYR A 795 -1.74 -25.18 -19.12
N ALA A 796 -2.20 -24.19 -18.36
CA ALA A 796 -1.95 -24.07 -16.93
C ALA A 796 -3.17 -24.33 -16.04
N SER A 797 -3.88 -25.43 -16.27
CA SER A 797 -5.18 -25.74 -15.63
C SER A 797 -6.30 -24.90 -16.25
N GLY A 798 -6.40 -24.93 -17.58
CA GLY A 798 -7.39 -24.19 -18.35
C GLY A 798 -8.67 -24.97 -18.64
N THR A 799 -9.74 -24.26 -18.99
CA THR A 799 -10.98 -24.83 -19.54
C THR A 799 -10.89 -25.07 -21.06
N SER A 800 -11.86 -25.76 -21.66
CA SER A 800 -11.95 -25.98 -23.12
C SER A 800 -13.21 -25.36 -23.72
N ILE A 801 -13.17 -25.08 -25.03
CA ILE A 801 -14.33 -24.57 -25.77
C ILE A 801 -15.19 -25.75 -26.21
N ILE A 802 -16.43 -25.82 -25.72
CA ILE A 802 -17.38 -26.91 -26.00
C ILE A 802 -18.56 -26.48 -26.90
N LYS A 803 -18.80 -25.16 -27.05
CA LYS A 803 -19.66 -24.59 -28.09
C LYS A 803 -18.93 -23.47 -28.82
N PHE A 804 -19.05 -23.49 -30.16
CA PHE A 804 -18.54 -22.46 -31.05
C PHE A 804 -19.32 -22.54 -32.36
N PRO A 805 -19.61 -21.42 -33.05
CA PRO A 805 -20.31 -21.44 -34.32
C PRO A 805 -19.41 -21.93 -35.47
N GLU A 806 -20.01 -22.57 -36.47
CA GLU A 806 -19.30 -23.28 -37.57
C GLU A 806 -18.47 -22.38 -38.48
N ASN A 807 -18.76 -21.08 -38.53
CA ASN A 807 -18.00 -20.08 -39.28
C ASN A 807 -16.77 -19.54 -38.52
N GLY A 808 -16.57 -19.96 -37.27
CA GLY A 808 -15.42 -19.61 -36.45
C GLY A 808 -14.25 -20.58 -36.62
N LEU A 809 -13.03 -20.10 -36.38
CA LEU A 809 -11.83 -20.93 -36.33
C LEU A 809 -11.67 -21.52 -34.93
N LEU A 810 -11.41 -22.82 -34.84
CA LEU A 810 -11.00 -23.51 -33.61
C LEU A 810 -9.59 -24.08 -33.76
N ILE A 811 -8.75 -23.86 -32.75
CA ILE A 811 -7.45 -24.51 -32.61
C ILE A 811 -7.54 -25.56 -31.50
N ARG A 812 -7.14 -26.78 -31.85
CA ARG A 812 -7.18 -27.96 -31.00
C ARG A 812 -5.77 -28.44 -30.66
N ARG A 813 -5.58 -28.95 -29.44
CA ARG A 813 -4.32 -29.52 -28.94
C ARG A 813 -4.55 -30.77 -28.10
N THR A 814 -3.53 -31.61 -27.99
CA THR A 814 -3.55 -32.77 -27.09
C THR A 814 -3.08 -32.34 -25.70
N LEU A 815 -3.90 -32.59 -24.69
CA LEU A 815 -3.67 -32.16 -23.30
C LEU A 815 -4.05 -33.27 -22.32
N THR A 816 -3.61 -33.17 -21.08
CA THR A 816 -3.98 -34.07 -19.98
C THR A 816 -5.23 -33.55 -19.27
N ASN A 817 -6.18 -34.42 -18.95
CA ASN A 817 -7.34 -34.10 -18.11
C ASN A 817 -6.92 -33.98 -16.63
N GLN A 818 -6.41 -32.81 -16.26
CA GLN A 818 -5.98 -32.49 -14.90
C GLN A 818 -7.15 -32.57 -13.90
N GLY A 819 -8.37 -32.20 -14.31
CA GLY A 819 -9.55 -32.31 -13.45
C GLY A 819 -9.77 -33.74 -12.96
N GLN A 820 -9.62 -34.71 -13.86
CA GLN A 820 -9.67 -36.14 -13.51
C GLN A 820 -8.42 -36.62 -12.75
N GLU A 821 -7.23 -36.06 -12.98
CA GLU A 821 -6.07 -36.34 -12.13
C GLU A 821 -6.30 -35.89 -10.69
N VAL A 822 -6.81 -34.66 -10.49
CA VAL A 822 -7.16 -34.13 -9.16
C VAL A 822 -8.25 -34.98 -8.51
N LEU A 823 -9.25 -35.47 -9.26
CA LEU A 823 -10.35 -36.28 -8.73
C LEU A 823 -9.98 -37.75 -8.45
N GLU A 824 -9.37 -38.45 -9.42
CA GLU A 824 -9.16 -39.91 -9.42
C GLU A 824 -7.69 -40.34 -9.22
N LYS A 825 -6.73 -39.41 -9.30
CA LYS A 825 -5.28 -39.68 -9.39
C LYS A 825 -4.86 -40.45 -10.66
N LYS A 826 -5.59 -40.25 -11.76
CA LYS A 826 -5.24 -40.73 -13.10
C LYS A 826 -5.14 -39.57 -14.07
N ALA A 827 -4.02 -39.49 -14.79
CA ALA A 827 -3.80 -38.54 -15.85
C ALA A 827 -4.20 -39.19 -17.20
N ASP A 828 -5.43 -38.93 -17.65
CA ASP A 828 -5.89 -39.38 -18.96
C ASP A 828 -5.54 -38.31 -20.02
N HIS A 829 -4.83 -38.70 -21.08
CA HIS A 829 -4.50 -37.82 -22.20
C HIS A 829 -5.67 -37.74 -23.19
N VAL A 830 -6.08 -36.53 -23.55
CA VAL A 830 -7.19 -36.23 -24.44
C VAL A 830 -6.64 -35.53 -25.68
N GLU A 831 -6.82 -36.14 -26.85
CA GLU A 831 -6.46 -35.54 -28.13
C GLU A 831 -7.54 -34.57 -28.62
N GLY A 832 -7.13 -33.49 -29.30
CA GLY A 832 -8.06 -32.61 -30.00
C GLY A 832 -8.90 -31.67 -29.11
N VAL A 833 -8.45 -31.38 -27.88
CA VAL A 833 -9.08 -30.42 -26.96
C VAL A 833 -9.07 -29.01 -27.57
N PRO A 834 -10.23 -28.35 -27.75
CA PRO A 834 -10.30 -26.98 -28.28
C PRO A 834 -9.90 -25.95 -27.21
N ILE A 835 -8.84 -25.18 -27.47
CA ILE A 835 -8.26 -24.22 -26.52
C ILE A 835 -8.34 -22.75 -26.95
N LEU A 836 -8.43 -22.49 -28.26
CA LEU A 836 -8.57 -21.14 -28.82
C LEU A 836 -9.67 -21.12 -29.88
N GLY A 837 -10.56 -20.13 -29.79
CA GLY A 837 -11.58 -19.85 -30.78
C GLY A 837 -11.49 -18.42 -31.30
N LEU A 838 -11.52 -18.23 -32.62
CA LEU A 838 -11.58 -16.91 -33.28
C LEU A 838 -12.85 -16.77 -34.12
N LEU A 839 -13.65 -15.73 -33.89
CA LEU A 839 -14.94 -15.49 -34.55
C LEU A 839 -15.07 -14.07 -35.11
N GLN A 840 -15.58 -13.95 -36.33
CA GLN A 840 -16.22 -12.73 -36.85
C GLN A 840 -17.72 -12.81 -36.52
N THR A 841 -18.26 -11.86 -35.76
CA THR A 841 -19.61 -12.00 -35.16
C THR A 841 -20.78 -11.79 -36.13
N GLY A 842 -20.52 -11.37 -37.36
CA GLY A 842 -21.55 -11.16 -38.39
C GLY A 842 -20.98 -11.13 -39.80
N SER A 843 -21.86 -11.10 -40.79
CA SER A 843 -21.49 -11.17 -42.22
C SER A 843 -20.77 -9.93 -42.77
N SER A 844 -20.81 -8.80 -42.05
CA SER A 844 -20.10 -7.58 -42.42
C SER A 844 -18.66 -7.59 -41.89
N LYS A 845 -17.73 -7.09 -42.71
CA LYS A 845 -16.34 -6.82 -42.27
C LYS A 845 -16.23 -5.74 -41.18
N THR A 846 -17.32 -5.01 -40.91
CA THR A 846 -17.38 -3.94 -39.90
C THR A 846 -17.83 -4.42 -38.51
N SER A 847 -18.38 -5.64 -38.37
CA SER A 847 -18.79 -6.14 -37.06
C SER A 847 -17.58 -6.53 -36.21
N GLY A 848 -17.80 -6.66 -34.91
CA GLY A 848 -16.78 -7.06 -33.95
C GLY A 848 -16.21 -8.45 -34.21
N ARG A 849 -15.08 -8.71 -33.57
CA ARG A 849 -14.43 -10.01 -33.52
C ARG A 849 -14.39 -10.50 -32.09
N ILE A 850 -14.46 -11.80 -31.88
CA ILE A 850 -14.30 -12.42 -30.57
C ILE A 850 -13.15 -13.40 -30.66
N ALA A 851 -12.16 -13.27 -29.78
CA ALA A 851 -11.18 -14.29 -29.49
C ALA A 851 -11.42 -14.83 -28.08
N VAL A 852 -11.45 -16.15 -27.91
CA VAL A 852 -11.59 -16.81 -26.60
C VAL A 852 -10.48 -17.84 -26.42
N TYR A 853 -9.75 -17.71 -25.31
CA TYR A 853 -8.71 -18.62 -24.86
C TYR A 853 -9.00 -19.04 -23.40
N GLY A 854 -8.72 -20.30 -23.06
CA GLY A 854 -9.18 -20.91 -21.79
C GLY A 854 -8.14 -21.05 -20.68
N ASP A 855 -7.05 -20.27 -20.70
CA ASP A 855 -6.00 -20.18 -19.66
C ASP A 855 -5.47 -18.74 -19.57
N SER A 856 -5.52 -18.08 -18.40
CA SER A 856 -4.93 -16.74 -18.21
C SER A 856 -3.61 -16.70 -17.42
N ASN A 857 -3.24 -17.77 -16.70
CA ASN A 857 -1.94 -17.87 -16.01
C ASN A 857 -0.76 -17.58 -16.97
N CYS A 858 -0.88 -17.86 -18.28
CA CYS A 858 0.19 -17.55 -19.23
C CYS A 858 0.41 -16.04 -19.52
N ILE A 859 -0.47 -15.16 -19.02
CA ILE A 859 -0.27 -13.69 -18.98
C ILE A 859 -0.16 -13.10 -17.55
N ASP A 860 -0.56 -13.82 -16.51
CA ASP A 860 -0.22 -13.49 -15.11
C ASP A 860 1.31 -13.64 -14.86
N THR A 861 1.90 -12.73 -14.06
CA THR A 861 3.30 -12.82 -13.63
C THR A 861 3.52 -13.56 -12.31
N THR A 862 2.51 -13.78 -11.47
CA THR A 862 2.73 -14.36 -10.12
C THR A 862 3.29 -15.77 -10.20
N HIS A 863 2.76 -16.58 -11.13
CA HIS A 863 3.01 -18.00 -11.24
C HIS A 863 3.27 -18.47 -12.68
N ILE A 864 3.82 -17.59 -13.51
CA ILE A 864 4.12 -17.85 -14.92
C ILE A 864 5.10 -19.02 -15.11
N GLN A 865 4.71 -20.05 -15.88
CA GLN A 865 5.60 -21.15 -16.25
C GLN A 865 6.29 -20.88 -17.60
N LYS A 866 5.53 -20.35 -18.55
CA LYS A 866 5.96 -19.81 -19.84
C LYS A 866 5.01 -18.67 -20.20
N ASP A 867 5.50 -17.60 -20.78
CA ASP A 867 4.66 -16.48 -21.21
C ASP A 867 3.94 -16.76 -22.54
N CYS A 868 2.74 -16.19 -22.67
CA CYS A 868 1.96 -16.18 -23.90
C CYS A 868 1.64 -14.75 -24.37
N TYR A 869 2.47 -13.75 -24.00
CA TYR A 869 2.26 -12.36 -24.43
C TYR A 869 2.22 -12.20 -25.96
N TRP A 870 2.97 -13.02 -26.69
CA TRP A 870 2.91 -13.09 -28.16
C TRP A 870 1.54 -13.58 -28.67
N LEU A 871 0.86 -14.47 -27.94
CA LEU A 871 -0.49 -14.92 -28.27
C LEU A 871 -1.48 -13.79 -28.02
N LEU A 872 -1.44 -13.17 -26.83
CA LEU A 872 -2.24 -11.97 -26.53
C LEU A 872 -2.06 -10.89 -27.61
N HIS A 873 -0.82 -10.61 -28.03
CA HIS A 873 -0.57 -9.67 -29.12
C HIS A 873 -1.20 -10.12 -30.44
N ALA A 874 -1.14 -11.41 -30.78
CA ALA A 874 -1.80 -11.95 -31.97
C ALA A 874 -3.34 -11.92 -31.88
N LEU A 875 -3.93 -12.11 -30.70
CA LEU A 875 -5.38 -11.99 -30.47
C LEU A 875 -5.84 -10.53 -30.59
N VAL A 876 -5.09 -9.58 -30.02
CA VAL A 876 -5.33 -8.14 -30.17
C VAL A 876 -5.11 -7.68 -31.62
N GLN A 877 -4.12 -8.23 -32.33
CA GLN A 877 -3.95 -7.94 -33.76
C GLN A 877 -5.11 -8.51 -34.59
N TYR A 878 -5.59 -9.70 -34.28
CA TYR A 878 -6.79 -10.27 -34.91
C TYR A 878 -8.03 -9.42 -34.60
N SER A 879 -8.26 -9.05 -33.34
CA SER A 879 -9.44 -8.28 -32.92
C SER A 879 -9.53 -6.91 -33.57
N THR A 880 -8.39 -6.29 -33.90
CA THR A 880 -8.29 -4.93 -34.45
C THR A 880 -8.10 -4.86 -35.97
N THR A 881 -7.39 -5.82 -36.58
CA THR A 881 -7.10 -5.83 -38.03
C THR A 881 -7.80 -6.93 -38.81
N GLY A 882 -8.26 -7.98 -38.13
CA GLY A 882 -8.82 -9.18 -38.74
C GLY A 882 -7.81 -10.14 -39.37
N LEU A 883 -6.51 -9.85 -39.28
CA LEU A 883 -5.46 -10.74 -39.75
C LEU A 883 -5.32 -11.92 -38.79
N ILE A 884 -5.61 -13.13 -39.27
CA ILE A 884 -5.30 -14.39 -38.59
C ILE A 884 -3.82 -14.67 -38.83
N ALA A 885 -3.06 -14.94 -37.76
CA ALA A 885 -1.62 -15.20 -37.88
C ALA A 885 -1.34 -16.54 -38.58
N PRO A 886 -0.33 -16.64 -39.49
CA PRO A 886 -0.12 -17.84 -40.32
C PRO A 886 0.18 -19.15 -39.57
N PHE A 887 0.60 -19.06 -38.31
CA PHE A 887 0.90 -20.21 -37.44
C PHE A 887 -0.34 -20.82 -36.77
N PHE A 888 -1.52 -20.22 -36.94
CA PHE A 888 -2.78 -20.78 -36.46
C PHE A 888 -3.30 -21.84 -37.44
N GLU A 889 -2.93 -23.09 -37.20
CA GLU A 889 -3.33 -24.26 -37.99
C GLU A 889 -4.85 -24.39 -38.07
N THR A 890 -5.41 -24.38 -39.28
CA THR A 890 -6.86 -24.32 -39.49
C THR A 890 -7.52 -25.70 -39.40
N THR A 891 -8.11 -26.00 -38.24
CA THR A 891 -8.91 -27.23 -38.04
C THR A 891 -10.41 -26.94 -38.03
N ASN A 892 -11.02 -26.87 -39.21
CA ASN A 892 -12.49 -26.74 -39.38
C ASN A 892 -13.19 -28.06 -39.06
N ALA A 893 -13.34 -28.35 -37.77
CA ALA A 893 -14.13 -29.44 -37.25
C ALA A 893 -15.18 -28.89 -36.27
N ALA A 894 -16.46 -29.15 -36.55
CA ALA A 894 -17.57 -28.75 -35.70
C ALA A 894 -17.44 -29.33 -34.28
N LEU A 895 -18.11 -28.69 -33.33
CA LEU A 895 -18.31 -29.20 -31.98
C LEU A 895 -19.70 -29.85 -31.87
N PRO A 896 -19.89 -30.86 -31.00
CA PRO A 896 -21.20 -31.50 -30.83
C PRO A 896 -22.24 -30.49 -30.33
N SER A 897 -23.40 -30.46 -31.00
CA SER A 897 -24.52 -29.56 -30.68
C SER A 897 -25.00 -29.67 -29.23
N ASP A 898 -24.96 -30.89 -28.70
CA ASP A 898 -25.63 -31.29 -27.46
C ASP A 898 -24.73 -31.10 -26.21
N ALA A 899 -23.62 -30.37 -26.35
CA ALA A 899 -22.71 -30.08 -25.26
C ALA A 899 -23.43 -29.37 -24.08
N VAL A 900 -23.21 -29.88 -22.87
CA VAL A 900 -23.79 -29.34 -21.64
C VAL A 900 -22.85 -28.29 -21.05
N LEU A 901 -23.35 -27.08 -20.83
CA LEU A 901 -22.57 -25.99 -20.22
C LEU A 901 -22.44 -26.17 -18.69
N PRO A 902 -21.33 -25.73 -18.07
CA PRO A 902 -21.19 -25.69 -16.62
C PRO A 902 -22.31 -24.89 -15.95
N LYS A 903 -22.72 -25.34 -14.75
CA LYS A 903 -23.71 -24.65 -13.91
C LYS A 903 -23.02 -24.04 -12.67
N ARG A 904 -23.55 -22.91 -12.20
CA ARG A 904 -23.19 -22.27 -10.93
C ARG A 904 -23.31 -23.28 -9.78
N MET A 905 -22.36 -23.27 -8.83
CA MET A 905 -22.33 -24.25 -7.74
C MET A 905 -23.43 -24.00 -6.72
N GLU A 906 -24.36 -24.97 -6.58
CA GLU A 906 -25.35 -24.99 -5.51
C GLU A 906 -24.67 -24.85 -4.13
N GLY A 907 -25.13 -23.86 -3.35
CA GLY A 907 -24.64 -23.58 -2.01
C GLY A 907 -23.34 -22.77 -1.90
N ASN A 908 -22.87 -22.13 -2.99
CA ASN A 908 -21.79 -21.14 -2.90
C ASN A 908 -22.25 -19.85 -2.18
N ARG A 909 -21.32 -18.93 -1.90
CA ARG A 909 -21.56 -17.69 -1.13
C ARG A 909 -21.23 -16.43 -1.94
N LEU A 910 -21.07 -16.55 -3.26
CA LEU A 910 -20.71 -15.46 -4.17
C LEU A 910 -21.57 -14.19 -4.00
N TYR A 911 -22.86 -14.33 -3.67
CA TYR A 911 -23.79 -13.21 -3.38
C TYR A 911 -23.34 -12.26 -2.26
N ARG A 912 -22.43 -12.70 -1.37
CA ARG A 912 -21.85 -11.87 -0.29
C ARG A 912 -20.83 -10.86 -0.80
N TYR A 913 -20.30 -11.11 -1.99
CA TYR A 913 -19.10 -10.45 -2.54
C TYR A 913 -19.42 -9.79 -3.88
N SER A 914 -20.29 -10.43 -4.66
CA SER A 914 -20.82 -9.96 -5.92
C SER A 914 -21.44 -8.57 -5.82
N LYS A 915 -21.12 -7.72 -6.79
CA LYS A 915 -21.72 -6.41 -7.04
C LYS A 915 -23.13 -6.53 -7.65
N VAL A 916 -23.49 -7.71 -8.15
CA VAL A 916 -24.71 -8.00 -8.91
C VAL A 916 -25.77 -8.77 -8.09
N PHE A 917 -25.39 -9.76 -7.26
CA PHE A 917 -26.37 -10.55 -6.49
C PHE A 917 -26.65 -10.02 -5.07
N GLN A 918 -27.91 -10.11 -4.63
CA GLN A 918 -28.39 -9.73 -3.31
C GLN A 918 -28.60 -10.95 -2.39
N ASN A 919 -28.56 -10.72 -1.07
CA ASN A 919 -28.61 -11.75 -0.03
C ASN A 919 -30.05 -12.17 0.32
N HIS A 920 -30.50 -13.32 -0.20
CA HIS A 920 -31.68 -14.05 0.29
C HIS A 920 -31.39 -15.57 0.30
N PRO A 921 -31.93 -16.35 1.26
CA PRO A 921 -31.77 -17.81 1.30
C PRO A 921 -32.70 -18.48 0.28
N GLY A 922 -32.30 -18.47 -1.00
CA GLY A 922 -33.09 -19.02 -2.10
C GLY A 922 -32.46 -18.79 -3.47
N VAL A 923 -33.28 -18.37 -4.44
CA VAL A 923 -32.81 -17.90 -5.75
C VAL A 923 -32.03 -16.59 -5.55
N PRO A 924 -30.84 -16.41 -6.16
CA PRO A 924 -30.12 -15.15 -6.09
C PRO A 924 -30.91 -14.05 -6.82
N GLU A 925 -31.34 -13.05 -6.06
CA GLU A 925 -32.01 -11.86 -6.57
C GLU A 925 -30.97 -10.86 -7.11
N LEU A 926 -31.27 -10.18 -8.22
CA LEU A 926 -30.40 -9.17 -8.78
C LEU A 926 -30.54 -7.86 -7.98
N ARG A 927 -29.40 -7.22 -7.67
CA ARG A 927 -29.37 -5.82 -7.22
C ARG A 927 -29.82 -4.92 -8.36
N ALA A 928 -30.23 -3.69 -8.02
CA ALA A 928 -30.37 -2.65 -9.04
C ALA A 928 -28.99 -2.32 -9.65
N LEU A 929 -28.94 -2.22 -10.98
CA LEU A 929 -27.79 -1.70 -11.73
C LEU A 929 -27.37 -0.33 -11.14
N PRO A 930 -26.12 -0.15 -10.68
CA PRO A 930 -25.72 1.12 -10.08
C PRO A 930 -25.69 2.23 -11.14
N PRO A 931 -26.08 3.48 -10.79
CA PRO A 931 -26.05 4.59 -11.73
C PRO A 931 -24.61 4.92 -12.14
N CYS A 932 -24.42 5.26 -13.42
CA CYS A 932 -23.12 5.66 -13.94
C CYS A 932 -22.56 6.86 -13.18
N GLN A 933 -21.32 6.76 -12.70
CA GLN A 933 -20.70 7.77 -11.85
C GLN A 933 -20.48 9.09 -12.63
N THR A 934 -21.31 10.09 -12.35
CA THR A 934 -21.13 11.45 -12.86
C THR A 934 -20.05 12.18 -12.05
N LEU A 935 -18.89 12.37 -12.68
CA LEU A 935 -17.82 13.18 -12.09
C LEU A 935 -18.17 14.66 -12.15
N ASN A 936 -18.12 15.32 -10.98
CA ASN A 936 -18.27 16.77 -10.89
C ASN A 936 -16.93 17.44 -11.26
N TRP A 937 -16.78 17.78 -12.54
CA TRP A 937 -15.62 18.49 -13.06
C TRP A 937 -15.43 19.86 -12.37
N ALA A 938 -14.19 20.19 -12.07
CA ALA A 938 -13.82 21.45 -11.45
C ALA A 938 -13.87 22.58 -12.47
N VAL A 939 -14.47 23.71 -12.10
CA VAL A 939 -14.40 24.94 -12.91
C VAL A 939 -12.94 25.45 -12.87
N PRO A 940 -12.25 25.57 -14.02
CA PRO A 940 -10.86 26.02 -14.04
C PRO A 940 -10.75 27.50 -13.67
N GLN A 941 -9.73 27.83 -12.87
CA GLN A 941 -9.31 29.19 -12.56
C GLN A 941 -7.99 29.49 -13.29
N PRO A 942 -8.05 29.92 -14.57
CA PRO A 942 -6.86 30.03 -15.41
C PRO A 942 -5.90 31.14 -14.94
N LEU A 943 -4.63 30.79 -14.80
CA LEU A 943 -3.57 31.72 -14.42
C LEU A 943 -2.74 32.12 -15.64
N ASN A 944 -2.66 33.42 -15.92
CA ASN A 944 -1.82 33.98 -16.98
C ASN A 944 -0.37 34.23 -16.50
N GLU A 945 0.18 33.25 -15.77
CA GLU A 945 1.50 33.24 -15.17
C GLU A 945 2.20 31.93 -15.54
N SER A 946 3.52 31.96 -15.73
CA SER A 946 4.32 30.77 -16.05
C SER A 946 4.50 29.85 -14.85
N ALA A 947 4.39 28.54 -15.06
CA ALA A 947 4.62 27.49 -14.06
C ALA A 947 5.98 27.66 -13.33
N PRO A 948 6.00 27.88 -11.99
CA PRO A 948 7.24 28.12 -11.26
C PRO A 948 8.26 26.97 -11.35
N SER A 949 9.49 27.29 -11.73
CA SER A 949 10.56 26.32 -12.07
C SER A 949 11.02 25.40 -10.92
N VAL A 950 10.55 25.62 -9.70
CA VAL A 950 10.94 24.87 -8.49
C VAL A 950 9.88 23.82 -8.08
N LEU A 951 8.68 23.82 -8.68
CA LEU A 951 7.56 22.96 -8.28
C LEU A 951 7.85 21.45 -8.32
N TRP A 952 8.71 21.00 -9.23
CA TRP A 952 8.97 19.57 -9.52
C TRP A 952 10.01 18.93 -8.60
N LYS A 953 10.11 19.39 -7.36
CA LYS A 953 10.92 18.79 -6.29
C LYS A 953 9.98 18.33 -5.19
N SER A 954 10.33 17.27 -4.47
CA SER A 954 9.58 16.88 -3.28
C SER A 954 9.46 18.08 -2.34
N GLN A 955 8.22 18.44 -1.98
CA GLN A 955 7.98 19.60 -1.13
C GLN A 955 8.56 19.31 0.26
N LYS A 956 9.74 19.88 0.50
CA LYS A 956 10.32 19.97 1.83
C LYS A 956 9.35 20.75 2.72
N LEU A 957 9.14 20.27 3.94
CA LEU A 957 8.41 21.02 4.96
C LEU A 957 8.99 22.43 5.07
N LEU A 958 8.15 23.41 5.39
CA LEU A 958 8.55 24.82 5.60
C LEU A 958 9.62 25.01 6.70
N SER A 959 9.93 23.94 7.45
CA SER A 959 10.98 23.85 8.47
C SER A 959 12.37 23.45 7.95
N VAL A 960 12.52 23.15 6.64
CA VAL A 960 13.70 22.53 6.02
C VAL A 960 14.24 23.36 4.84
N GLU A 961 14.05 24.68 4.88
CA GLU A 961 14.81 25.59 4.01
C GLU A 961 16.32 25.49 4.33
N PRO A 962 17.19 25.34 3.32
CA PRO A 962 18.63 25.32 3.55
C PRO A 962 19.13 26.75 3.77
N LEU A 963 19.52 27.08 5.01
CA LEU A 963 20.29 28.30 5.29
C LEU A 963 21.52 28.37 4.37
N PRO A 964 21.75 29.49 3.66
CA PRO A 964 22.83 29.60 2.69
C PRO A 964 24.20 29.59 3.36
N LEU A 965 24.91 28.47 3.27
CA LEU A 965 26.31 28.33 3.68
C LEU A 965 27.23 29.05 2.68
N GLY A 966 27.30 30.39 2.75
CA GLY A 966 28.06 31.17 1.77
C GLY A 966 28.08 32.68 1.96
N ALA A 967 28.36 33.19 3.16
CA ALA A 967 28.71 34.60 3.37
C ALA A 967 29.86 34.73 4.39
N GLY A 968 30.84 35.59 4.09
CA GLY A 968 32.00 35.83 4.96
C GLY A 968 31.68 36.76 6.13
N ALA A 969 32.53 36.75 7.17
CA ALA A 969 32.39 37.66 8.31
C ALA A 969 32.72 39.12 7.91
N GLY A 970 31.84 40.05 8.28
CA GLY A 970 32.01 41.48 7.96
C GLY A 970 30.82 42.36 8.33
N GLY A 971 30.51 42.48 9.63
CA GLY A 971 29.44 43.34 10.13
C GLY A 971 29.27 43.21 11.64
N VAL A 972 29.08 44.32 12.34
CA VAL A 972 28.95 44.40 13.80
C VAL A 972 27.56 44.95 14.15
N VAL A 973 26.91 44.38 15.17
CA VAL A 973 26.28 45.10 16.31
C VAL A 973 25.73 44.08 17.32
N ASP A 974 26.13 44.30 18.56
CA ASP A 974 25.70 43.82 19.89
C ASP A 974 24.50 42.87 20.04
N VAL A 975 24.76 41.77 20.75
CA VAL A 975 23.89 41.25 21.83
C VAL A 975 24.79 41.05 23.06
N ALA A 976 24.34 41.52 24.22
CA ALA A 976 25.17 41.61 25.42
C ALA A 976 25.03 40.43 26.40
N ASP A 977 26.12 40.25 27.16
CA ASP A 977 26.25 39.65 28.49
C ASP A 977 26.10 38.13 28.75
N ASP A 978 26.98 37.69 29.66
CA ASP A 978 27.00 36.50 30.51
C ASP A 978 26.79 35.09 29.92
N LEU A 979 27.92 34.41 29.70
CA LEU A 979 28.42 33.45 30.70
C LEU A 979 29.91 33.10 30.47
N ALA A 980 30.78 33.41 31.44
CA ALA A 980 32.22 33.26 31.31
C ALA A 980 32.78 31.95 31.89
N PHE A 981 33.65 31.25 31.14
CA PHE A 981 34.67 30.35 31.69
C PHE A 981 36.01 30.49 30.92
N PRO A 982 37.17 30.30 31.57
CA PRO A 982 38.41 30.92 31.12
C PRO A 982 39.27 30.09 30.16
N SER A 983 40.09 30.83 29.42
CA SER A 983 41.17 30.43 28.52
C SER A 983 42.03 29.22 28.90
N LEU A 984 42.42 28.45 27.88
CA LEU A 984 43.80 27.97 27.74
C LEU A 984 44.23 28.04 26.26
N LYS A 985 45.39 28.65 26.00
CA LYS A 985 45.92 28.95 24.66
C LYS A 985 47.22 28.17 24.40
N GLN A 986 47.70 28.19 23.15
CA GLN A 986 48.89 27.49 22.64
C GLN A 986 48.64 25.98 22.34
N ARG A 987 49.36 25.33 21.39
CA ARG A 987 50.63 25.74 20.76
C ARG A 987 50.88 25.13 19.36
N TRP A 988 51.00 26.02 18.35
CA TRP A 988 51.77 25.86 17.07
C TRP A 988 51.34 24.71 16.12
N GLY A 989 51.52 24.77 14.80
CA GLY A 989 52.01 25.82 13.90
C GLY A 989 52.38 25.20 12.52
N GLY A 990 52.29 25.92 11.40
CA GLY A 990 52.61 25.33 10.08
C GLY A 990 52.20 26.17 8.87
N TRP A 991 53.18 26.89 8.33
CA TRP A 991 53.25 27.54 7.01
C TRP A 991 53.07 26.51 5.87
N ALA A 992 52.82 26.81 4.59
CA ALA A 992 52.26 27.95 3.83
C ALA A 992 52.39 27.57 2.31
N LEU A 993 51.67 28.23 1.38
CA LEU A 993 52.07 28.53 -0.04
C LEU A 993 50.88 29.11 -0.85
N GLN A 994 51.18 29.85 -1.94
CA GLN A 994 50.25 30.52 -2.87
C GLN A 994 49.89 29.64 -4.09
N PRO A 995 49.02 30.11 -5.03
CA PRO A 995 49.53 30.87 -6.21
C PRO A 995 48.64 32.03 -6.73
N ASP A 996 49.28 33.15 -7.12
CA ASP A 996 49.42 33.79 -8.46
C ASP A 996 48.30 33.52 -9.53
N GLU A 997 47.65 34.54 -10.15
CA GLU A 997 47.99 35.35 -11.37
C GLU A 997 48.17 34.54 -12.69
N ASP A 998 47.53 34.82 -13.86
CA ASP A 998 46.24 35.51 -14.19
C ASP A 998 45.47 34.75 -15.35
N ASP A 999 45.20 35.15 -16.63
CA ASP A 999 45.42 36.35 -17.48
C ASP A 999 44.42 36.42 -18.70
N ASN A 1000 44.18 37.63 -19.23
CA ASN A 1000 43.72 38.07 -20.58
C ASN A 1000 42.58 37.42 -21.44
N ARG A 1001 41.50 38.22 -21.60
CA ARG A 1001 40.97 38.87 -22.84
C ARG A 1001 40.13 38.18 -23.97
N GLN A 1002 39.11 38.99 -24.33
CA GLN A 1002 38.61 39.37 -25.68
C GLN A 1002 37.50 38.55 -26.38
N ALA A 1003 36.76 39.28 -27.23
CA ALA A 1003 35.55 38.89 -27.95
C ALA A 1003 35.54 39.56 -29.35
N VAL A 1004 34.65 39.13 -30.26
CA VAL A 1004 34.19 39.89 -31.44
C VAL A 1004 32.88 39.32 -32.00
N VAL A 1005 32.17 40.09 -32.85
CA VAL A 1005 30.80 39.89 -33.37
C VAL A 1005 30.81 39.63 -34.88
N SER A 1006 29.70 39.13 -35.46
CA SER A 1006 29.43 39.20 -36.92
C SER A 1006 27.93 39.35 -37.24
N GLU A 1007 27.58 40.35 -38.07
CA GLU A 1007 26.27 40.57 -38.74
C GLU A 1007 26.29 39.86 -40.13
N ASP A 1008 25.31 39.85 -41.05
CA ASP A 1008 24.39 40.86 -41.66
C ASP A 1008 23.17 40.11 -42.31
N SER A 1009 22.03 40.67 -42.78
CA SER A 1009 21.72 41.89 -43.59
C SER A 1009 20.20 42.23 -43.58
N VAL A 1010 19.68 43.17 -44.41
CA VAL A 1010 18.29 43.73 -44.33
C VAL A 1010 17.58 44.01 -45.67
N ALA A 1011 16.30 43.61 -45.81
CA ALA A 1011 15.27 44.17 -46.73
C ALA A 1011 13.84 43.91 -46.13
N LYS A 1012 12.86 44.83 -45.98
CA LYS A 1012 12.19 45.83 -46.88
C LYS A 1012 11.11 45.20 -47.80
N ASP A 1013 9.88 45.73 -47.97
CA ASP A 1013 9.28 47.06 -47.63
C ASP A 1013 7.72 47.01 -47.41
N SER A 1014 7.12 48.16 -46.98
CA SER A 1014 5.70 48.62 -47.11
C SER A 1014 4.63 48.42 -45.98
N GLU A 1015 3.63 49.32 -45.99
CA GLU A 1015 2.64 49.72 -44.94
C GLU A 1015 1.16 49.60 -45.43
N PRO A 1016 0.09 50.07 -44.72
CA PRO A 1016 -0.35 49.94 -43.30
C PRO A 1016 -1.86 49.59 -43.14
N PHE A 1017 -2.36 49.35 -41.90
CA PHE A 1017 -3.45 50.14 -41.23
C PHE A 1017 -4.11 49.47 -39.99
N LEU A 1018 -4.58 50.33 -39.05
CA LEU A 1018 -5.69 50.22 -38.06
C LEU A 1018 -5.98 48.88 -37.32
N TRP A 1019 -6.17 48.81 -36.00
CA TRP A 1019 -5.98 49.75 -34.85
C TRP A 1019 -6.20 48.96 -33.53
N LYS A 1020 -6.01 49.62 -32.37
CA LYS A 1020 -6.29 49.15 -30.99
C LYS A 1020 -5.33 48.08 -30.41
N ASP A 1021 -5.04 48.06 -29.11
CA ASP A 1021 -5.29 49.02 -28.02
C ASP A 1021 -4.02 49.14 -27.15
N GLY A 1022 -3.89 50.21 -26.35
CA GLY A 1022 -2.72 50.45 -25.51
C GLY A 1022 -3.06 51.18 -24.21
N GLY A 1023 -3.06 50.46 -23.09
CA GLY A 1023 -3.07 51.04 -21.75
C GLY A 1023 -1.65 51.38 -21.27
N VAL A 1024 -1.54 52.20 -20.22
CA VAL A 1024 -0.27 52.50 -19.54
C VAL A 1024 -0.43 52.29 -18.04
N VAL A 1025 0.60 51.72 -17.43
CA VAL A 1025 0.70 51.34 -16.01
C VAL A 1025 1.75 52.24 -15.34
N ARG A 1026 1.60 52.59 -14.05
CA ARG A 1026 2.63 52.40 -12.99
C ARG A 1026 2.31 53.05 -11.63
N ASP A 1027 2.31 52.19 -10.62
CA ASP A 1027 3.15 52.20 -9.41
C ASP A 1027 3.14 53.41 -8.42
N LEU A 1028 2.42 53.18 -7.30
CA LEU A 1028 2.93 53.18 -5.91
C LEU A 1028 3.80 54.34 -5.35
N VAL A 1029 3.41 54.88 -4.18
CA VAL A 1029 4.10 54.65 -2.88
C VAL A 1029 3.30 55.22 -1.69
N GLU A 1030 3.41 54.54 -0.54
CA GLU A 1030 3.07 54.86 0.87
C GLU A 1030 2.29 56.14 1.26
N ALA A 1031 1.23 55.97 2.08
CA ALA A 1031 1.07 56.73 3.34
C ALA A 1031 -0.03 56.15 4.29
N ALA A 1032 0.30 56.14 5.58
CA ALA A 1032 -0.56 56.32 6.76
C ALA A 1032 -1.94 55.60 6.87
N GLU A 1033 -1.95 54.60 7.76
CA GLU A 1033 -2.84 54.52 8.93
C GLU A 1033 -3.77 55.73 9.19
N ASN A 1034 -5.08 55.50 9.35
CA ASN A 1034 -5.86 55.93 10.53
C ASN A 1034 -7.36 55.58 10.45
N GLY A 1035 -7.99 55.47 11.62
CA GLY A 1035 -9.41 55.85 11.79
C GLY A 1035 -10.47 54.76 11.61
N HIS A 1036 -11.27 54.56 12.65
CA HIS A 1036 -12.58 53.92 12.54
C HIS A 1036 -13.50 54.72 11.60
N HIS A 1037 -14.48 54.06 10.97
CA HIS A 1037 -15.88 54.30 11.37
C HIS A 1037 -16.83 53.18 10.94
N ARG A 1038 -17.92 53.04 11.70
CA ARG A 1038 -19.02 52.09 11.50
C ARG A 1038 -20.20 52.84 10.88
N ILE A 1039 -20.64 52.45 9.68
CA ILE A 1039 -21.85 52.97 9.05
C ILE A 1039 -22.68 51.79 8.53
N ASP A 1040 -23.84 51.63 9.14
CA ASP A 1040 -25.01 50.96 8.55
C ASP A 1040 -25.74 51.98 7.66
N TRP A 1041 -26.41 51.54 6.60
CA TRP A 1041 -27.77 52.00 6.26
C TRP A 1041 -28.37 51.15 5.13
N SER A 1042 -29.54 50.59 5.42
CA SER A 1042 -30.43 49.95 4.47
C SER A 1042 -30.83 50.87 3.31
N ALA A 1043 -30.62 50.42 2.06
CA ALA A 1043 -30.97 51.16 0.84
C ALA A 1043 -31.59 50.22 -0.22
N VAL A 1044 -32.89 49.95 -0.09
CA VAL A 1044 -33.74 49.24 -1.06
C VAL A 1044 -34.83 50.21 -1.51
N PRO A 1045 -35.02 50.47 -2.82
CA PRO A 1045 -36.24 49.95 -3.45
C PRO A 1045 -36.18 49.61 -4.96
N GLN A 1046 -36.66 48.39 -5.27
CA GLN A 1046 -37.70 48.03 -6.26
C GLN A 1046 -37.79 48.68 -7.67
N SER A 1047 -38.00 47.82 -8.68
CA SER A 1047 -38.71 48.18 -9.93
C SER A 1047 -39.56 47.03 -10.53
N PHE A 1048 -40.90 47.15 -10.43
CA PHE A 1048 -41.98 46.52 -11.25
C PHE A 1048 -42.07 44.95 -11.32
N ARG A 1049 -43.23 44.26 -11.14
CA ARG A 1049 -44.59 44.28 -11.77
C ARG A 1049 -44.56 43.83 -13.25
N ARG A 1050 -45.47 43.01 -13.83
CA ARG A 1050 -46.83 42.43 -13.51
C ARG A 1050 -47.09 41.25 -14.53
N ILE A 1051 -48.16 40.41 -14.63
CA ILE A 1051 -49.47 40.09 -13.98
C ILE A 1051 -49.92 38.63 -14.42
N SER A 1052 -51.17 38.22 -14.14
CA SER A 1052 -51.95 37.04 -14.63
C SER A 1052 -51.53 35.64 -14.12
N ASP A 1053 -52.30 34.88 -13.32
CA ASP A 1053 -53.76 34.49 -13.30
C ASP A 1053 -54.07 33.35 -14.30
N GLN A 1054 -54.81 32.25 -14.02
CA GLN A 1054 -55.81 31.84 -12.99
C GLN A 1054 -55.50 30.42 -12.43
N HIS A 1055 -55.98 29.85 -11.30
CA HIS A 1055 -57.33 29.73 -10.65
C HIS A 1055 -58.35 28.84 -11.44
N GLU A 1056 -59.18 27.92 -10.90
CA GLU A 1056 -59.30 27.30 -9.55
C GLU A 1056 -60.28 26.05 -9.50
N ALA A 1057 -60.16 25.21 -8.45
CA ALA A 1057 -61.15 24.38 -7.69
C ALA A 1057 -62.29 23.45 -8.28
N GLY A 1058 -62.52 22.31 -7.58
CA GLY A 1058 -63.84 21.62 -7.38
C GLY A 1058 -64.02 20.20 -8.00
N HIS A 1059 -64.87 19.26 -7.50
CA HIS A 1059 -65.48 19.03 -6.16
C HIS A 1059 -66.21 17.64 -6.06
N VAL A 1060 -66.08 16.90 -4.94
CA VAL A 1060 -67.11 16.04 -4.25
C VAL A 1060 -67.63 14.69 -4.85
N THR A 1061 -67.09 13.55 -4.34
CA THR A 1061 -67.72 12.25 -3.86
C THR A 1061 -68.73 11.42 -4.69
N PRO A 1062 -69.06 10.13 -4.32
CA PRO A 1062 -68.34 9.09 -3.56
C PRO A 1062 -68.27 7.70 -4.27
N GLY A 1063 -67.44 6.77 -3.75
CA GLY A 1063 -67.41 5.35 -4.14
C GLY A 1063 -66.59 4.49 -3.16
N VAL A 1064 -66.84 3.17 -3.07
CA VAL A 1064 -66.28 2.27 -2.03
C VAL A 1064 -65.56 1.06 -2.63
N ALA A 1065 -64.29 0.82 -2.25
CA ALA A 1065 -63.70 -0.49 -1.85
C ALA A 1065 -62.15 -0.46 -1.86
N ILE A 1066 -61.53 -1.02 -0.79
CA ILE A 1066 -60.40 -1.99 -0.75
C ILE A 1066 -59.32 -1.83 -1.86
N ASP A 1067 -58.03 -1.58 -1.59
CA ASP A 1067 -57.12 -2.37 -0.72
C ASP A 1067 -55.91 -1.56 -0.16
N ASP A 1068 -55.06 -2.20 0.65
CA ASP A 1068 -53.97 -1.58 1.43
C ASP A 1068 -52.71 -1.15 0.63
N THR A 1069 -52.19 0.05 0.90
CA THR A 1069 -50.76 0.41 0.79
C THR A 1069 -50.40 1.58 1.72
N VAL A 1070 -49.50 1.37 2.69
CA VAL A 1070 -49.01 2.45 3.58
C VAL A 1070 -47.64 2.94 3.10
N ASN A 1071 -47.60 4.13 2.50
CA ASN A 1071 -46.36 4.84 2.21
C ASN A 1071 -45.76 5.44 3.49
N HIS A 1072 -44.67 4.86 4.01
CA HIS A 1072 -43.86 5.53 5.01
C HIS A 1072 -42.93 6.56 4.36
N VAL A 1073 -43.28 7.84 4.48
CA VAL A 1073 -42.38 8.96 4.14
C VAL A 1073 -41.18 8.93 5.08
N HIS A 1074 -40.00 8.63 4.55
CA HIS A 1074 -38.75 8.76 5.30
C HIS A 1074 -38.37 10.24 5.42
N VAL A 1075 -38.48 10.78 6.63
CA VAL A 1075 -37.98 12.12 6.96
C VAL A 1075 -36.45 12.04 7.14
N GLU A 1076 -35.71 12.83 6.37
CA GLU A 1076 -34.27 13.02 6.60
C GLU A 1076 -34.05 13.78 7.92
N VAL A 1077 -33.65 13.05 8.97
CA VAL A 1077 -33.27 13.65 10.24
C VAL A 1077 -31.81 14.11 10.15
N HIS A 1078 -31.59 15.39 9.84
CA HIS A 1078 -30.28 16.01 10.00
C HIS A 1078 -29.82 15.94 11.47
N VAL A 1079 -28.88 15.05 11.79
CA VAL A 1079 -28.28 14.95 13.11
C VAL A 1079 -27.11 15.95 13.23
N SER A 1080 -27.43 17.21 13.53
CA SER A 1080 -26.45 18.25 13.79
C SER A 1080 -25.75 18.06 15.14
N VAL A 1081 -24.64 17.30 15.18
CA VAL A 1081 -23.88 17.05 16.41
C VAL A 1081 -23.03 18.26 16.80
N ASN A 1082 -23.63 19.19 17.55
CA ASN A 1082 -22.91 20.28 18.20
C ASN A 1082 -22.05 19.75 19.37
N LEU A 1083 -20.80 19.40 19.09
CA LEU A 1083 -19.81 19.04 20.11
C LEU A 1083 -19.26 20.29 20.79
N HIS A 1084 -19.96 20.73 21.84
CA HIS A 1084 -19.56 21.78 22.76
C HIS A 1084 -19.87 21.39 24.20
N GLN A 1085 -18.94 20.71 24.87
CA GLN A 1085 -18.83 20.70 26.33
C GLN A 1085 -17.44 20.26 26.79
N HIS A 1086 -17.01 20.77 27.95
CA HIS A 1086 -15.66 20.61 28.47
C HIS A 1086 -15.38 19.18 28.96
N ILE A 1087 -14.13 18.75 28.82
CA ILE A 1087 -13.57 17.61 29.54
C ILE A 1087 -12.58 18.16 30.57
N GLU A 1088 -12.94 18.08 31.85
CA GLU A 1088 -11.99 18.20 32.96
C GLU A 1088 -11.85 16.84 33.66
N LEU A 1089 -10.60 16.35 33.72
CA LEU A 1089 -10.05 15.27 34.58
C LEU A 1089 -10.62 13.83 34.42
#